data_AF-A0A150TY00-F1
#
_entry.id   AF-A0A150TY00-F1
#
_cell.length_a   1.000
_cell.length_b   1.000
_cell.length_c   1.000
_cell.angle_alpha   90.00
_cell.angle_beta   90.00
_cell.angle_gamma   90.00
#
_symmetry.space_group_name_H-M   'P 1'
#
loop_
_entity.id
_entity.type
_entity.pdbx_description
1 polymer ?
#
loop_
_entity_poly.entity_id
_entity_poly.type
_entity_poly.pdbx_seq_one_letter_code
_entity_poly.pdbx_strand_id
1 'polypeptide(L)'
;MKIVKPMRLGVVPRVFMNQRTPHLLVTAFVGFSYERPARLLYEPTVWTMATEELGKDGLLDEFNPKTRGELLVTGRCYPPGRVARPASSVRVQLGSIDKSLYVVGDRTWGVLGMSDPAPFTEMPVTWRNAFGGNGFAKNPLGKGHGDRSAALPNIESPRHLIHARGDRPAPAGLDGYDVTWPQRFSKIGTHDAAWRNECFPGFARDLDPTMFNMAPDDQQIDGFFRGDETFVVENMHPDKPRIEGALPGVASRCFVCLKTRDGVEIREPAMKLDTVRLFPHRERGVVLFRGGVEIAEDDARDVVAVLVACEAMGAPRPAALYHEYLTSRLGPRNPELPDDEDDVLMPEPEDPEAPPLPDDKLSGLASRLRRQGFLGGTPDRSVRRAAAAAAGAGVAGAREAGAESDPDIEEIEAELRAMGIDPEPLDAAANDDAAEPAWDYPEGEDDEESLAWSESESEADAGANHEADPASIEPAAATTIADTDDDAEDADALRQHEELAEWAKKRLRDQGFEPEADFSQQGPSEDLEPLDDSEEALVRLVEGKARAAVHMHGVDVGALLAKARQHASERPSEITVSQVRERARQTLESEGVTPEKTEELLSGLDWRALEEGTRADDDADLDGDDDAFDEAPAAAHALPDEPGGAPLPEDEGWGDEPPGDEDFKLAEELDKRASFSETWGEDGPRLAHLLPASAALDGEEALRLRREVEAGHKEGRSFAGCDLSGADLSHLDLEGIDLSGAVLESAFLTGSILRRANLTGAVLAHANLVGADLAGAKLGGANLGAACLRDVKAGGGVDFGGAVLAKADLWGADLSGANLSGADLSEANLCDANLEDVVAEKATFQNVDLTEARLAGARLSGCTFNEVNVTEVDFTGVDLSSATFIAAEGDGAIFRGAVAKDLAIVKGSSFAGADFGGATLAGANLMGTRLHGSNFADADLRGALLNEADLTEAKLYRANLAEAMLMRADLTRASLHAADLRESVMNDACVRGASFEKANLFGVCADRMVGDDDTSFAGANLKRLRMIPAERQHG
;
A
#
# COMPACT_ATOMS: atom_id res chain seq x y z
N MET A 1 11.70 -19.88 -5.88
CA MET A 1 13.10 -19.44 -6.01
C MET A 1 13.78 -19.39 -4.62
N LYS A 2 14.82 -20.18 -4.37
CA LYS A 2 15.61 -20.14 -3.12
C LYS A 2 16.75 -19.11 -3.20
N ILE A 3 16.90 -18.23 -2.21
CA ILE A 3 18.02 -17.25 -2.19
C ILE A 3 19.10 -17.72 -1.20
N VAL A 4 20.35 -17.75 -1.65
CA VAL A 4 21.55 -18.09 -0.86
C VAL A 4 22.46 -16.85 -0.81
N LYS A 5 22.59 -16.22 0.35
CA LYS A 5 23.36 -14.98 0.52
C LYS A 5 23.92 -14.87 1.95
N PRO A 6 25.06 -14.18 2.14
CA PRO A 6 25.57 -13.86 3.48
C PRO A 6 24.76 -12.74 4.16
N MET A 7 24.94 -12.56 5.48
CA MET A 7 24.18 -11.58 6.28
C MET A 7 24.59 -10.12 6.03
N ARG A 8 25.74 -9.90 5.39
CA ARG A 8 26.27 -8.58 5.03
C ARG A 8 25.84 -8.11 3.65
N LEU A 9 25.16 -8.97 2.90
CA LEU A 9 24.76 -8.70 1.53
C LEU A 9 23.23 -8.67 1.45
N GLY A 10 22.70 -7.52 1.05
CA GLY A 10 21.31 -7.42 0.67
C GLY A 10 21.13 -7.90 -0.76
N VAL A 11 20.07 -8.67 -1.02
CA VAL A 11 19.76 -9.22 -2.35
C VAL A 11 18.29 -8.98 -2.66
N VAL A 12 18.03 -8.33 -3.79
CA VAL A 12 16.69 -8.03 -4.29
C VAL A 12 16.58 -8.61 -5.70
N PRO A 13 15.94 -9.79 -5.87
CA PRO A 13 15.55 -10.28 -7.18
C PRO A 13 14.30 -9.54 -7.67
N ARG A 14 14.24 -9.22 -8.95
CA ARG A 14 13.09 -8.61 -9.61
C ARG A 14 12.90 -9.21 -10.99
N VAL A 15 11.69 -9.67 -11.29
CA VAL A 15 11.33 -10.05 -12.65
C VAL A 15 10.77 -8.84 -13.37
N PHE A 16 11.16 -8.66 -14.63
CA PHE A 16 10.58 -7.65 -15.49
C PHE A 16 10.45 -8.15 -16.93
N MET A 17 9.46 -7.61 -17.64
CA MET A 17 9.23 -7.92 -19.04
C MET A 17 9.92 -6.89 -19.92
N ASN A 18 10.81 -7.35 -20.80
CA ASN A 18 11.44 -6.52 -21.82
C ASN A 18 11.08 -7.07 -23.19
N GLN A 19 10.26 -6.33 -23.96
CA GLN A 19 9.81 -6.75 -25.29
C GLN A 19 9.24 -8.19 -25.32
N ARG A 20 8.41 -8.53 -24.32
CA ARG A 20 7.81 -9.87 -24.06
C ARG A 20 8.76 -10.98 -23.61
N THR A 21 10.04 -10.68 -23.41
CA THR A 21 10.99 -11.62 -22.83
C THR A 21 11.12 -11.36 -21.33
N PRO A 22 10.79 -12.34 -20.47
CA PRO A 22 10.97 -12.18 -19.04
C PRO A 22 12.45 -12.25 -18.67
N HIS A 23 12.85 -11.34 -17.78
CA HIS A 23 14.22 -11.25 -17.27
C HIS A 23 14.20 -11.24 -15.75
N LEU A 24 15.08 -12.01 -15.14
CA LEU A 24 15.41 -11.87 -13.72
C LEU A 24 16.57 -10.89 -13.57
N LEU A 25 16.31 -9.77 -12.92
CA LEU A 25 17.32 -8.85 -12.42
C LEU A 25 17.65 -9.20 -10.97
N VAL A 26 18.92 -9.38 -10.64
CA VAL A 26 19.40 -9.55 -9.27
C VAL A 26 20.18 -8.30 -8.90
N THR A 27 19.69 -7.56 -7.90
CA THR A 27 20.43 -6.46 -7.28
C THR A 27 21.07 -6.95 -5.99
N ALA A 28 22.37 -6.73 -5.85
CA ALA A 28 23.13 -6.99 -4.63
C ALA A 28 23.63 -5.67 -4.07
N PHE A 29 23.40 -5.38 -2.79
CA PHE A 29 23.86 -4.13 -2.17
C PHE A 29 24.67 -4.37 -0.91
N VAL A 30 25.68 -3.52 -0.73
CA VAL A 30 26.70 -3.64 0.32
C VAL A 30 26.89 -2.28 0.98
N GLY A 31 26.80 -2.25 2.31
CA GLY A 31 27.17 -1.08 3.10
C GLY A 31 28.65 -1.08 3.46
N PHE A 32 29.26 0.10 3.56
CA PHE A 32 30.65 0.27 3.98
C PHE A 32 30.86 1.53 4.83
N SER A 33 31.98 1.55 5.58
CA SER A 33 32.46 2.71 6.34
C SER A 33 33.60 3.39 5.60
N TYR A 34 33.69 4.73 5.66
CA TYR A 34 34.77 5.45 4.99
C TYR A 34 36.16 5.20 5.59
N GLU A 35 36.22 4.96 6.90
CA GLU A 35 37.47 4.71 7.61
C GLU A 35 38.05 3.33 7.26
N ARG A 36 37.17 2.34 7.07
CA ARG A 36 37.52 0.95 6.79
C ARG A 36 36.62 0.41 5.68
N PRO A 37 36.87 0.79 4.41
CA PRO A 37 35.95 0.54 3.31
C PRO A 37 35.77 -0.94 2.98
N ALA A 38 36.78 -1.79 3.19
CA ALA A 38 36.65 -3.24 3.01
C ALA A 38 35.89 -3.93 4.16
N ARG A 39 35.66 -3.26 5.30
CA ARG A 39 34.86 -3.79 6.40
C ARG A 39 33.37 -3.54 6.13
N LEU A 40 32.75 -4.50 5.46
CA LEU A 40 31.36 -4.42 5.01
C LEU A 40 30.37 -4.50 6.18
N LEU A 41 29.29 -3.72 6.09
CA LEU A 41 28.23 -3.63 7.11
C LEU A 41 27.25 -4.81 6.99
N TYR A 42 26.57 -5.13 8.09
CA TYR A 42 25.42 -6.04 8.04
C TYR A 42 24.23 -5.39 7.32
N GLU A 43 23.47 -6.19 6.58
CA GLU A 43 22.31 -5.70 5.81
C GLU A 43 21.29 -4.94 6.69
N PRO A 44 20.87 -5.42 7.87
CA PRO A 44 19.95 -4.67 8.73
C PRO A 44 20.49 -3.28 9.11
N THR A 45 21.80 -3.16 9.34
CA THR A 45 22.45 -1.87 9.65
C THR A 45 22.32 -0.89 8.47
N VAL A 46 22.39 -1.39 7.22
CA VAL A 46 22.19 -0.58 6.02
C VAL A 46 20.75 -0.08 5.94
N TRP A 47 19.76 -0.94 6.16
CA TRP A 47 18.35 -0.57 6.11
C TRP A 47 17.95 0.43 7.20
N THR A 48 18.39 0.21 8.44
CA THR A 48 18.14 1.15 9.54
C THR A 48 18.71 2.53 9.22
N MET A 49 19.97 2.58 8.78
CA MET A 49 20.63 3.83 8.40
C MET A 49 19.92 4.53 7.23
N ALA A 50 19.57 3.78 6.18
CA ALA A 50 18.88 4.34 5.02
C ALA A 50 17.51 4.92 5.43
N THR A 51 16.76 4.22 6.28
CA THR A 51 15.45 4.67 6.77
C THR A 51 15.57 5.95 7.61
N GLU A 52 16.56 6.02 8.50
CA GLU A 52 16.83 7.21 9.32
C GLU A 52 17.24 8.44 8.49
N GLU A 53 18.08 8.24 7.47
CA GLU A 53 18.68 9.34 6.70
C GLU A 53 17.81 9.81 5.54
N LEU A 54 17.02 8.92 4.94
CA LEU A 54 16.19 9.23 3.77
C LEU A 54 14.75 9.63 4.17
N GLY A 55 14.30 9.24 5.37
CA GLY A 55 12.95 9.53 5.85
C GLY A 55 11.86 8.72 5.16
N LYS A 56 10.57 9.04 5.44
CA LYS A 56 9.41 8.26 4.98
C LYS A 56 9.24 8.21 3.45
N ASP A 57 9.68 9.26 2.75
CA ASP A 57 9.50 9.42 1.29
C ASP A 57 10.79 9.13 0.51
N GLY A 58 11.91 8.90 1.19
CA GLY A 58 13.20 8.73 0.55
C GLY A 58 13.52 7.26 0.27
N LEU A 59 13.94 6.97 -0.96
CA LEU A 59 14.29 5.62 -1.40
C LEU A 59 15.80 5.44 -1.46
N LEU A 60 16.29 4.31 -0.95
CA LEU A 60 17.69 3.90 -1.12
C LEU A 60 17.99 3.75 -2.62
N ASP A 61 17.10 3.03 -3.32
CA ASP A 61 17.07 2.77 -4.75
C ASP A 61 15.69 2.19 -5.15
N GLU A 62 15.34 2.19 -6.44
CA GLU A 62 14.11 1.57 -7.00
C GLU A 62 14.30 0.12 -7.50
N PHE A 63 15.53 -0.37 -7.46
CA PHE A 63 15.95 -1.72 -7.88
C PHE A 63 15.58 -2.07 -9.33
N ASN A 64 15.57 -1.05 -10.19
CA ASN A 64 15.31 -1.17 -11.62
C ASN A 64 16.61 -1.39 -12.44
N PRO A 65 16.53 -1.92 -13.68
CA PRO A 65 17.71 -2.11 -14.52
C PRO A 65 18.33 -0.76 -14.90
N LYS A 66 19.65 -0.59 -14.71
CA LYS A 66 20.37 0.65 -15.07
C LYS A 66 21.40 0.41 -16.15
N THR A 67 21.51 1.38 -17.05
CA THR A 67 22.51 1.37 -18.13
C THR A 67 23.73 2.25 -17.84
N ARG A 68 23.69 3.03 -16.75
CA ARG A 68 24.72 3.99 -16.37
C ARG A 68 24.97 3.96 -14.87
N GLY A 69 26.22 4.18 -14.50
CA GLY A 69 26.65 4.39 -13.13
C GLY A 69 26.16 5.74 -12.61
N GLU A 70 25.69 5.80 -11.38
CA GLU A 70 25.25 7.04 -10.74
C GLU A 70 25.75 7.22 -9.31
N LEU A 71 25.99 8.48 -8.94
CA LEU A 71 26.35 8.89 -7.59
C LEU A 71 25.19 9.66 -6.96
N LEU A 72 24.77 9.24 -5.77
CA LEU A 72 23.77 9.93 -4.95
C LEU A 72 24.41 10.31 -3.62
N VAL A 73 24.13 11.52 -3.11
CA VAL A 73 24.64 11.97 -1.82
C VAL A 73 23.54 12.59 -0.99
N THR A 74 23.33 12.02 0.19
CA THR A 74 22.35 12.51 1.17
C THR A 74 23.10 13.10 2.36
N GLY A 75 22.81 14.36 2.70
CA GLY A 75 23.46 14.99 3.84
C GLY A 75 23.20 16.49 3.98
N ARG A 76 24.03 17.12 4.80
CA ARG A 76 23.95 18.54 5.18
C ARG A 76 25.24 19.25 4.83
N CYS A 77 25.16 20.55 4.58
CA CYS A 77 26.33 21.42 4.53
C CYS A 77 26.70 21.87 5.94
N TYR A 78 27.97 21.70 6.30
CA TYR A 78 28.58 22.19 7.53
C TYR A 78 29.68 23.19 7.17
N PRO A 79 29.50 24.50 7.41
CA PRO A 79 30.55 25.48 7.14
C PRO A 79 31.85 25.15 7.90
N PRO A 80 33.03 25.45 7.32
CA PRO A 80 34.31 25.08 7.92
C PRO A 80 34.44 25.53 9.38
N GLY A 81 34.74 24.56 10.25
CA GLY A 81 34.91 24.77 11.70
C GLY A 81 33.60 24.98 12.48
N ARG A 82 32.43 24.66 11.89
CA ARG A 82 31.08 24.91 12.43
C ARG A 82 30.83 26.37 12.84
N VAL A 83 31.60 27.30 12.25
CA VAL A 83 31.40 28.72 12.48
C VAL A 83 30.18 29.16 11.67
N ALA A 84 29.23 29.82 12.32
CA ALA A 84 28.05 30.33 11.64
C ALA A 84 28.47 31.27 10.50
N ARG A 85 28.10 30.95 9.25
CA ARG A 85 28.45 31.74 8.06
C ARG A 85 27.22 31.99 7.20
N PRO A 86 27.15 33.16 6.54
CA PRO A 86 26.05 33.48 5.61
C PRO A 86 26.02 32.57 4.39
N ALA A 87 27.16 32.00 3.99
CA ALA A 87 27.27 31.11 2.85
C ALA A 87 28.45 30.15 3.03
N SER A 88 28.36 28.99 2.37
CA SER A 88 29.38 27.96 2.26
C SER A 88 29.23 27.25 0.90
N SER A 89 30.02 26.21 0.67
CA SER A 89 29.91 25.34 -0.50
C SER A 89 30.08 23.89 -0.10
N VAL A 90 29.44 22.98 -0.82
CA VAL A 90 29.71 21.54 -0.74
C VAL A 90 30.30 21.07 -2.05
N ARG A 91 31.18 20.07 -2.00
CA ARG A 91 31.75 19.43 -3.19
C ARG A 91 31.81 17.92 -2.98
N VAL A 92 31.45 17.17 -4.02
CA VAL A 92 31.58 15.72 -4.08
C VAL A 92 32.29 15.35 -5.37
N GLN A 93 33.32 14.51 -5.25
CA GLN A 93 34.06 13.97 -6.38
C GLN A 93 34.17 12.45 -6.26
N LEU A 94 33.85 11.71 -7.33
CA LEU A 94 34.04 10.26 -7.45
C LEU A 94 34.31 9.93 -8.92
N GLY A 95 35.49 9.40 -9.24
CA GLY A 95 35.88 9.13 -10.63
C GLY A 95 35.82 10.40 -11.49
N SER A 96 35.04 10.38 -12.57
CA SER A 96 34.82 11.54 -13.46
C SER A 96 33.76 12.52 -12.97
N ILE A 97 32.99 12.16 -11.94
CA ILE A 97 31.99 13.05 -11.33
C ILE A 97 32.72 14.04 -10.42
N ASP A 98 32.48 15.32 -10.63
CA ASP A 98 32.96 16.41 -9.76
C ASP A 98 31.90 17.52 -9.73
N LYS A 99 31.14 17.57 -8.63
CA LYS A 99 30.01 18.47 -8.48
C LYS A 99 30.18 19.35 -7.25
N SER A 100 29.99 20.65 -7.45
CA SER A 100 30.01 21.66 -6.39
C SER A 100 28.69 22.43 -6.36
N LEU A 101 28.18 22.70 -5.16
CA LEU A 101 26.98 23.50 -4.92
C LEU A 101 27.30 24.63 -3.94
N TYR A 102 26.69 25.79 -4.15
CA TYR A 102 26.69 26.86 -3.15
C TYR A 102 25.52 26.70 -2.21
N VAL A 103 25.80 26.89 -0.93
CA VAL A 103 24.82 26.77 0.15
C VAL A 103 24.77 28.10 0.87
N VAL A 104 23.65 28.81 0.70
CA VAL A 104 23.43 30.16 1.20
C VAL A 104 22.38 30.10 2.31
N GLY A 105 22.58 30.89 3.36
CA GLY A 105 21.63 31.00 4.45
C GLY A 105 20.27 31.55 4.02
N ASP A 106 19.31 31.53 4.93
CA ASP A 106 17.94 31.94 4.63
C ASP A 106 17.89 33.39 4.14
N ARG A 107 17.18 33.59 3.04
CA ARG A 107 16.97 34.88 2.38
C ARG A 107 15.53 35.02 1.95
N THR A 108 15.09 36.27 1.88
CA THR A 108 13.76 36.60 1.37
C THR A 108 13.80 37.77 0.40
N TRP A 109 12.77 37.87 -0.44
CA TRP A 109 12.51 39.03 -1.28
C TRP A 109 11.81 40.13 -0.48
N GLY A 110 12.53 41.21 -0.18
CA GLY A 110 11.99 42.43 0.41
C GLY A 110 11.60 43.50 -0.62
N VAL A 111 11.20 44.68 -0.11
CA VAL A 111 10.86 45.88 -0.91
C VAL A 111 12.09 46.47 -1.60
N LEU A 112 13.27 46.36 -0.97
CA LEU A 112 14.54 46.89 -1.49
C LEU A 112 15.35 45.86 -2.29
N GLY A 113 14.82 44.66 -2.51
CA GLY A 113 15.51 43.54 -3.16
C GLY A 113 15.72 42.35 -2.23
N MET A 114 16.71 41.51 -2.56
CA MET A 114 17.06 40.32 -1.80
C MET A 114 17.65 40.71 -0.43
N SER A 115 17.21 40.06 0.65
CA SER A 115 17.79 40.24 1.98
C SER A 115 19.22 39.67 2.06
N ASP A 116 20.01 40.16 3.00
CA ASP A 116 21.26 39.51 3.36
C ASP A 116 20.97 38.09 3.89
N PRO A 117 21.82 37.10 3.56
CA PRO A 117 21.67 35.73 4.03
C PRO A 117 21.93 35.57 5.54
N ALA A 118 21.02 34.91 6.24
CA ALA A 118 21.17 34.59 7.65
C ALA A 118 22.34 33.59 7.86
N PRO A 119 23.25 33.82 8.83
CA PRO A 119 24.30 32.85 9.13
C PRO A 119 23.74 31.50 9.59
N PHE A 120 24.32 30.39 9.12
CA PHE A 120 23.96 29.03 9.53
C PHE A 120 25.19 28.22 9.95
N THR A 121 25.00 27.23 10.81
CA THR A 121 26.02 26.24 11.22
C THR A 121 25.82 24.88 10.56
N GLU A 122 24.59 24.61 10.09
CA GLU A 122 24.25 23.49 9.24
C GLU A 122 23.08 23.85 8.32
N MET A 123 23.03 23.27 7.13
CA MET A 123 21.94 23.47 6.16
C MET A 123 21.69 22.19 5.36
N PRO A 124 20.50 21.57 5.41
CA PRO A 124 20.19 20.37 4.64
C PRO A 124 20.32 20.59 3.13
N VAL A 125 21.03 19.69 2.44
CA VAL A 125 21.19 19.73 0.97
C VAL A 125 20.11 18.85 0.36
N THR A 126 18.88 19.38 0.28
CA THR A 126 17.70 18.65 -0.21
C THR A 126 16.96 19.44 -1.28
N TRP A 127 16.09 18.76 -2.04
CA TRP A 127 15.28 19.42 -3.07
C TRP A 127 14.37 20.53 -2.53
N ARG A 128 13.91 20.42 -1.27
CA ARG A 128 13.14 21.48 -0.58
C ARG A 128 13.92 22.79 -0.40
N ASN A 129 15.24 22.71 -0.39
CA ASN A 129 16.12 23.86 -0.26
C ASN A 129 16.69 24.34 -1.60
N ALA A 130 16.39 23.66 -2.70
CA ALA A 130 16.79 24.06 -4.05
C ALA A 130 15.72 24.93 -4.74
N PHE A 131 16.09 25.57 -5.86
CA PHE A 131 15.14 26.35 -6.66
C PHE A 131 13.96 25.49 -7.12
N GLY A 132 12.75 26.00 -6.96
CA GLY A 132 11.51 25.31 -7.31
C GLY A 132 10.33 25.83 -6.50
N GLY A 133 9.34 24.97 -6.28
CA GLY A 133 8.14 25.24 -5.49
C GLY A 133 6.86 24.99 -6.27
N ASN A 134 5.72 25.35 -5.66
CA ASN A 134 4.41 25.09 -6.25
C ASN A 134 4.31 25.64 -7.69
N GLY A 135 3.79 24.81 -8.59
CA GLY A 135 3.71 25.10 -10.03
C GLY A 135 5.04 25.02 -10.80
N PHE A 136 6.15 24.57 -10.19
CA PHE A 136 7.42 24.33 -10.89
C PHE A 136 7.71 22.83 -11.05
N ALA A 137 7.27 22.26 -12.18
CA ALA A 137 7.31 20.81 -12.41
C ALA A 137 8.69 20.15 -12.22
N LYS A 138 9.80 20.86 -12.50
CA LYS A 138 11.16 20.31 -12.35
C LYS A 138 11.61 20.12 -10.89
N ASN A 139 10.95 20.79 -9.94
CA ASN A 139 11.18 20.61 -8.50
C ASN A 139 9.99 21.21 -7.72
N PRO A 140 8.86 20.49 -7.63
CA PRO A 140 7.66 20.97 -6.94
C PRO A 140 7.88 21.18 -5.44
N LEU A 141 8.84 20.47 -4.84
CA LEU A 141 9.17 20.55 -3.42
C LEU A 141 10.00 21.77 -3.02
N GLY A 142 10.63 22.44 -4.00
CA GLY A 142 11.60 23.51 -3.77
C GLY A 142 11.01 24.83 -3.30
N LYS A 143 11.83 25.89 -3.35
CA LYS A 143 11.40 27.26 -3.03
C LYS A 143 12.06 28.30 -3.95
N GLY A 144 11.40 29.45 -4.09
CA GLY A 144 11.85 30.55 -4.96
C GLY A 144 11.07 30.72 -6.26
N HIS A 145 10.16 29.81 -6.61
CA HIS A 145 9.22 29.93 -7.72
C HIS A 145 7.83 30.42 -7.27
N GLY A 146 7.18 31.28 -8.08
CA GLY A 146 5.83 31.80 -7.86
C GLY A 146 5.77 33.28 -7.41
N ASP A 147 4.76 34.02 -7.89
CA ASP A 147 4.63 35.49 -7.70
C ASP A 147 4.49 35.94 -6.24
N ARG A 148 4.09 35.03 -5.35
CA ARG A 148 3.96 35.27 -3.90
C ARG A 148 5.10 34.66 -3.06
N SER A 149 6.06 33.96 -3.66
CA SER A 149 7.15 33.33 -2.89
C SER A 149 8.12 34.38 -2.36
N ALA A 150 8.04 34.65 -1.05
CA ALA A 150 9.00 35.51 -0.37
C ALA A 150 10.34 34.80 -0.12
N ALA A 151 10.36 33.49 0.07
CA ALA A 151 11.58 32.74 0.39
C ALA A 151 12.41 32.39 -0.86
N LEU A 152 13.73 32.46 -0.72
CA LEU A 152 14.71 32.08 -1.74
C LEU A 152 15.33 30.71 -1.43
N PRO A 153 15.81 29.96 -2.45
CA PRO A 153 16.49 28.69 -2.22
C PRO A 153 17.82 28.90 -1.49
N ASN A 154 18.23 27.88 -0.73
CA ASN A 154 19.55 27.85 -0.09
C ASN A 154 20.58 27.17 -0.99
N ILE A 155 20.16 26.21 -1.81
CA ILE A 155 21.04 25.42 -2.68
C ILE A 155 21.01 26.00 -4.09
N GLU A 156 22.17 26.47 -4.55
CA GLU A 156 22.34 27.07 -5.86
C GLU A 156 23.50 26.42 -6.64
N SER A 157 23.35 26.36 -7.97
CA SER A 157 24.44 25.95 -8.85
C SER A 157 25.43 27.11 -9.01
N PRO A 158 26.75 26.88 -8.89
CA PRO A 158 27.76 27.91 -9.16
C PRO A 158 27.69 28.48 -10.60
N ARG A 159 27.01 27.78 -11.51
CA ARG A 159 26.86 28.20 -12.91
C ARG A 159 25.73 29.20 -13.14
N HIS A 160 24.74 29.27 -12.23
CA HIS A 160 23.58 30.14 -12.37
C HIS A 160 23.05 30.51 -10.99
N LEU A 161 23.54 31.63 -10.47
CA LEU A 161 23.11 32.17 -9.18
C LEU A 161 21.90 33.09 -9.34
N ILE A 162 21.09 33.21 -8.29
CA ILE A 162 19.95 34.12 -8.25
C ILE A 162 20.42 35.52 -7.85
N HIS A 163 20.19 36.47 -8.74
CA HIS A 163 20.47 37.90 -8.55
C HIS A 163 19.19 38.76 -8.59
N ALA A 164 18.16 38.31 -9.31
CA ALA A 164 16.92 39.03 -9.51
C ALA A 164 15.69 38.12 -9.39
N ARG A 165 14.51 38.71 -9.10
CA ARG A 165 13.23 37.98 -8.98
C ARG A 165 12.82 37.24 -10.24
N GLY A 166 13.31 37.67 -11.41
CA GLY A 166 13.03 37.04 -12.70
C GLY A 166 13.90 35.81 -12.99
N ASP A 167 14.95 35.56 -12.21
CA ASP A 167 15.86 34.45 -12.48
C ASP A 167 15.15 33.11 -12.25
N ARG A 168 15.40 32.16 -13.16
CA ARG A 168 14.81 30.82 -13.16
C ARG A 168 15.90 29.76 -13.37
N PRO A 169 16.83 29.59 -12.41
CA PRO A 169 17.87 28.57 -12.54
C PRO A 169 17.28 27.16 -12.53
N ALA A 170 18.03 26.18 -13.05
CA ALA A 170 17.66 24.78 -12.89
C ALA A 170 17.80 24.36 -11.41
N PRO A 171 16.92 23.50 -10.87
CA PRO A 171 17.08 22.93 -9.54
C PRO A 171 18.43 22.23 -9.41
N ALA A 172 19.17 22.56 -8.36
CA ALA A 172 20.49 21.99 -8.07
C ALA A 172 20.44 21.18 -6.78
N GLY A 173 20.96 19.96 -6.80
CA GLY A 173 20.94 19.04 -5.66
C GLY A 173 21.95 17.90 -5.87
N LEU A 174 22.04 17.02 -4.87
CA LEU A 174 22.89 15.83 -4.88
C LEU A 174 22.13 14.51 -4.76
N ASP A 175 20.83 14.56 -4.48
CA ASP A 175 19.98 13.38 -4.30
C ASP A 175 19.22 13.02 -5.60
N GLY A 176 18.42 11.95 -5.57
CA GLY A 176 17.69 11.44 -6.73
C GLY A 176 16.45 12.24 -7.06
N TYR A 177 16.10 12.31 -8.35
CA TYR A 177 14.80 12.81 -8.81
C TYR A 177 13.70 11.81 -8.55
N ASP A 178 12.54 12.32 -8.15
CA ASP A 178 11.30 11.55 -8.12
C ASP A 178 10.94 11.11 -9.56
N VAL A 179 10.36 9.91 -9.68
CA VAL A 179 10.02 9.31 -10.98
C VAL A 179 8.97 10.13 -11.74
N THR A 180 8.11 10.86 -11.03
CA THR A 180 7.04 11.70 -11.59
C THR A 180 7.55 13.03 -12.14
N TRP A 181 8.79 13.42 -11.84
CA TRP A 181 9.33 14.70 -12.29
C TRP A 181 9.74 14.63 -13.76
N PRO A 182 9.58 15.72 -14.55
CA PRO A 182 9.84 15.71 -15.99
C PRO A 182 11.22 15.19 -16.39
N GLN A 183 12.24 15.36 -15.55
CA GLN A 183 13.60 14.85 -15.76
C GLN A 183 13.66 13.32 -15.93
N ARG A 184 12.73 12.59 -15.32
CA ARG A 184 12.62 11.13 -15.41
C ARG A 184 11.35 10.72 -16.15
N PHE A 185 10.21 11.33 -15.86
CA PHE A 185 8.91 10.96 -16.42
C PHE A 185 8.88 11.07 -17.95
N SER A 186 9.54 12.06 -18.53
CA SER A 186 9.63 12.20 -20.00
C SER A 186 10.37 11.06 -20.71
N LYS A 187 11.05 10.19 -19.96
CA LYS A 187 11.86 9.07 -20.46
C LYS A 187 11.13 7.72 -20.40
N ILE A 188 9.89 7.69 -19.89
CA ILE A 188 9.13 6.45 -19.67
C ILE A 188 8.69 5.76 -20.98
N GLY A 189 8.68 6.50 -22.09
CA GLY A 189 8.24 6.02 -23.40
C GLY A 189 6.73 6.15 -23.63
N THR A 190 6.29 5.78 -24.83
CA THR A 190 4.92 5.94 -25.29
C THR A 190 4.04 4.77 -24.84
N HIS A 191 2.95 5.06 -24.12
CA HIS A 191 2.02 4.07 -23.55
C HIS A 191 0.67 4.08 -24.30
N ASP A 192 0.71 3.80 -25.60
CA ASP A 192 -0.46 3.79 -26.48
C ASP A 192 -1.09 2.38 -26.64
N ALA A 193 -2.00 2.23 -27.61
CA ALA A 193 -2.60 0.92 -27.92
C ALA A 193 -1.56 -0.13 -28.38
N ALA A 194 -0.49 0.28 -29.07
CA ALA A 194 0.56 -0.64 -29.49
C ALA A 194 1.35 -1.15 -28.29
N TRP A 195 1.69 -0.28 -27.32
CA TRP A 195 2.27 -0.72 -26.06
C TRP A 195 1.34 -1.68 -25.30
N ARG A 196 0.04 -1.34 -25.16
CA ARG A 196 -0.93 -2.21 -24.45
C ARG A 196 -1.05 -3.60 -25.08
N ASN A 197 -1.07 -3.68 -26.42
CA ASN A 197 -1.26 -4.95 -27.11
C ASN A 197 0.04 -5.75 -27.23
N GLU A 198 1.19 -5.08 -27.40
CA GLU A 198 2.45 -5.74 -27.78
C GLU A 198 3.48 -5.81 -26.65
N CYS A 199 3.42 -4.92 -25.67
CA CYS A 199 4.49 -4.74 -24.69
C CYS A 199 4.04 -4.93 -23.24
N PHE A 200 2.81 -4.53 -22.88
CA PHE A 200 2.25 -4.72 -21.53
C PHE A 200 2.31 -6.20 -21.11
N PRO A 201 2.71 -6.52 -19.85
CA PRO A 201 3.05 -5.62 -18.73
C PRO A 201 4.52 -5.11 -18.70
N GLY A 202 5.24 -5.17 -19.82
CA GLY A 202 6.63 -4.72 -19.95
C GLY A 202 6.83 -3.26 -20.38
N PHE A 203 8.09 -2.89 -20.56
CA PHE A 203 8.49 -1.53 -20.92
C PHE A 203 8.06 -1.11 -22.33
N ALA A 204 7.80 0.19 -22.50
CA ALA A 204 7.60 0.81 -23.80
C ALA A 204 8.84 0.63 -24.70
N ARG A 205 8.63 0.45 -26.01
CA ARG A 205 9.72 0.21 -26.97
C ARG A 205 10.69 1.37 -27.10
N ASP A 206 10.17 2.58 -26.92
CA ASP A 206 10.89 3.85 -27.00
C ASP A 206 11.29 4.41 -25.63
N LEU A 207 11.17 3.61 -24.55
CA LEU A 207 11.67 3.96 -23.23
C LEU A 207 13.17 4.30 -23.31
N ASP A 208 13.56 5.44 -22.77
CA ASP A 208 14.95 5.79 -22.54
C ASP A 208 15.41 5.11 -21.25
N PRO A 209 16.36 4.15 -21.30
CA PRO A 209 16.80 3.39 -20.12
C PRO A 209 17.37 4.25 -18.99
N THR A 210 17.80 5.48 -19.28
CA THR A 210 18.24 6.43 -18.25
C THR A 210 17.09 6.94 -17.37
N MET A 211 15.83 6.55 -17.63
CA MET A 211 14.72 6.77 -16.70
C MET A 211 14.97 6.11 -15.34
N PHE A 212 15.66 4.98 -15.32
CA PHE A 212 15.97 4.20 -14.11
C PHE A 212 17.15 4.78 -13.32
N ASN A 213 17.87 5.74 -13.89
CA ASN A 213 18.84 6.53 -13.15
C ASN A 213 18.11 7.63 -12.37
N MET A 214 18.23 7.59 -11.04
CA MET A 214 17.63 8.57 -10.16
C MET A 214 18.47 9.86 -10.10
N ALA A 215 19.80 9.75 -10.21
CA ALA A 215 20.68 10.89 -10.04
C ALA A 215 20.54 11.90 -11.20
N PRO A 216 20.80 13.20 -10.96
CA PRO A 216 20.97 14.17 -12.03
C PRO A 216 22.00 13.74 -13.07
N ASP A 217 21.81 14.15 -14.34
CA ASP A 217 22.69 13.73 -15.45
C ASP A 217 24.18 14.06 -15.21
N ASP A 218 24.49 15.13 -14.45
CA ASP A 218 25.86 15.52 -14.09
C ASP A 218 26.47 14.69 -12.93
N GLN A 219 25.71 13.73 -12.40
CA GLN A 219 26.12 12.72 -11.41
C GLN A 219 26.05 11.30 -11.97
N GLN A 220 25.94 11.17 -13.29
CA GLN A 220 25.97 9.88 -13.99
C GLN A 220 27.27 9.74 -14.79
N ILE A 221 27.70 8.50 -15.02
CA ILE A 221 28.83 8.17 -15.89
C ILE A 221 28.40 7.26 -17.05
N ASP A 222 29.12 7.37 -18.16
CA ASP A 222 29.03 6.37 -19.22
C ASP A 222 29.69 5.07 -18.73
N GLY A 223 28.93 3.97 -18.71
CA GLY A 223 29.38 2.70 -18.16
C GLY A 223 29.09 2.57 -16.66
N PHE A 224 29.95 1.88 -15.93
CA PHE A 224 29.73 1.47 -14.53
C PHE A 224 30.99 1.75 -13.70
N PHE A 225 30.83 1.85 -12.38
CA PHE A 225 31.96 2.02 -11.47
C PHE A 225 32.79 0.73 -11.37
N ARG A 226 34.06 0.88 -11.03
CA ARG A 226 35.01 -0.22 -10.84
C ARG A 226 34.86 -0.87 -9.46
N GLY A 227 34.62 -0.07 -8.41
CA GLY A 227 34.36 -0.52 -7.04
C GLY A 227 35.44 -0.20 -6.01
N ASP A 228 36.54 0.42 -6.42
CA ASP A 228 37.70 0.82 -5.60
C ASP A 228 38.11 2.29 -5.88
N GLU A 229 37.29 3.05 -6.58
CA GLU A 229 37.55 4.46 -6.85
C GLU A 229 37.66 5.27 -5.55
N THR A 230 38.55 6.26 -5.57
CA THR A 230 38.63 7.23 -4.48
C THR A 230 37.58 8.33 -4.66
N PHE A 231 37.10 8.84 -3.54
CA PHE A 231 36.17 9.97 -3.51
C PHE A 231 36.63 11.06 -2.55
N VAL A 232 36.18 12.28 -2.83
CA VAL A 232 36.38 13.45 -1.98
C VAL A 232 35.04 14.07 -1.66
N VAL A 233 34.78 14.38 -0.39
CA VAL A 233 33.61 15.13 0.06
C VAL A 233 34.06 16.32 0.90
N GLU A 234 33.61 17.52 0.56
CA GLU A 234 33.96 18.76 1.27
C GLU A 234 32.73 19.40 1.93
N ASN A 235 32.92 19.84 3.17
CA ASN A 235 31.93 20.56 4.00
C ASN A 235 30.58 19.85 4.17
N MET A 236 30.56 18.51 4.17
CA MET A 236 29.36 17.71 4.45
C MET A 236 29.47 16.83 5.69
N HIS A 237 30.50 17.06 6.51
CA HIS A 237 30.64 16.41 7.81
C HIS A 237 30.83 17.48 8.90
N PRO A 238 30.22 17.28 10.09
CA PRO A 238 30.29 18.22 11.19
C PRO A 238 31.71 18.66 11.58
N ASP A 239 32.63 17.70 11.66
CA ASP A 239 33.97 17.92 12.22
C ASP A 239 35.10 17.75 11.19
N LYS A 240 34.79 17.28 9.98
CA LYS A 240 35.75 16.95 8.92
C LYS A 240 35.42 17.82 7.70
N PRO A 241 36.07 18.99 7.54
CA PRO A 241 35.76 19.89 6.42
C PRO A 241 36.10 19.27 5.07
N ARG A 242 36.93 18.23 5.05
CA ARG A 242 37.24 17.42 3.87
C ARG A 242 37.40 15.96 4.30
N ILE A 243 36.73 15.07 3.58
CA ILE A 243 36.83 13.62 3.69
C ILE A 243 37.44 13.13 2.39
N GLU A 244 38.49 12.31 2.49
CA GLU A 244 39.04 11.53 1.38
C GLU A 244 38.86 10.06 1.73
N GLY A 245 38.22 9.30 0.84
CA GLY A 245 37.91 7.89 1.06
C GLY A 245 38.00 7.08 -0.23
N ALA A 246 37.69 5.80 -0.13
CA ALA A 246 37.61 4.89 -1.27
C ALA A 246 36.37 4.00 -1.17
N LEU A 247 35.88 3.55 -2.33
CA LEU A 247 34.88 2.50 -2.42
C LEU A 247 35.42 1.16 -1.85
N PRO A 248 34.56 0.21 -1.47
CA PRO A 248 34.93 -0.98 -0.70
C PRO A 248 35.95 -1.94 -1.33
N GLY A 249 36.27 -1.80 -2.62
CA GLY A 249 37.22 -2.67 -3.32
C GLY A 249 36.72 -4.10 -3.50
N VAL A 250 35.40 -4.27 -3.58
CA VAL A 250 34.73 -5.57 -3.74
C VAL A 250 34.00 -5.68 -5.06
N ALA A 251 33.89 -6.90 -5.57
CA ALA A 251 33.03 -7.26 -6.68
C ALA A 251 31.93 -8.21 -6.20
N SER A 252 30.70 -8.04 -6.67
CA SER A 252 29.64 -9.02 -6.44
C SER A 252 29.66 -10.09 -7.53
N ARG A 253 29.28 -11.32 -7.16
CA ARG A 253 29.06 -12.43 -8.09
C ARG A 253 27.68 -13.03 -7.82
N CYS A 254 27.01 -13.45 -8.88
CA CYS A 254 25.68 -14.01 -8.80
C CYS A 254 25.59 -15.27 -9.66
N PHE A 255 24.98 -16.31 -9.13
CA PHE A 255 24.76 -17.57 -9.82
C PHE A 255 23.27 -17.90 -9.78
N VAL A 256 22.63 -17.92 -10.93
CA VAL A 256 21.20 -18.19 -11.11
C VAL A 256 21.05 -19.62 -11.61
N CYS A 257 20.39 -20.44 -10.81
CA CYS A 257 20.11 -21.84 -11.08
C CYS A 257 18.73 -21.96 -11.74
N LEU A 258 18.72 -22.33 -13.01
CA LEU A 258 17.54 -22.41 -13.88
C LEU A 258 17.17 -23.86 -14.17
N LYS A 259 15.88 -24.15 -14.18
CA LYS A 259 15.31 -25.40 -14.62
C LYS A 259 15.03 -25.29 -16.12
N THR A 260 15.74 -26.08 -16.90
CA THR A 260 15.60 -26.19 -18.35
C THR A 260 14.99 -27.52 -18.73
N ARG A 261 14.66 -27.70 -20.02
CA ARG A 261 14.18 -29.00 -20.55
C ARG A 261 15.21 -30.12 -20.38
N ASP A 262 16.50 -29.78 -20.39
CA ASP A 262 17.62 -30.74 -20.34
C ASP A 262 18.18 -30.94 -18.91
N GLY A 263 17.54 -30.33 -17.90
CA GLY A 263 17.95 -30.41 -16.49
C GLY A 263 18.22 -29.04 -15.88
N VAL A 264 19.13 -28.97 -14.91
CA VAL A 264 19.45 -27.74 -14.19
C VAL A 264 20.69 -27.08 -14.78
N GLU A 265 20.56 -25.81 -15.17
CA GLU A 265 21.64 -24.97 -15.70
C GLU A 265 21.99 -23.88 -14.66
N ILE A 266 23.27 -23.57 -14.47
CA ILE A 266 23.71 -22.44 -13.65
C ILE A 266 24.26 -21.36 -14.57
N ARG A 267 23.66 -20.17 -14.53
CA ARG A 267 24.11 -18.97 -15.26
C ARG A 267 24.73 -17.97 -14.29
N GLU A 268 25.86 -17.38 -14.69
CA GLU A 268 26.53 -16.33 -13.91
C GLU A 268 26.35 -14.98 -14.61
N PRO A 269 25.30 -14.18 -14.29
CA PRO A 269 25.20 -12.83 -14.82
C PRO A 269 26.35 -11.95 -14.36
N ALA A 270 26.89 -11.16 -15.27
CA ALA A 270 27.89 -10.15 -14.94
C ALA A 270 27.29 -9.06 -14.05
N MET A 271 27.73 -9.00 -12.79
CA MET A 271 27.29 -8.01 -11.82
C MET A 271 28.03 -6.69 -12.03
N LYS A 272 27.30 -5.61 -12.30
CA LYS A 272 27.84 -4.28 -12.63
C LYS A 272 27.56 -3.31 -11.50
N LEU A 273 28.58 -2.58 -11.03
CA LEU A 273 28.41 -1.57 -9.99
C LEU A 273 27.85 -0.28 -10.59
N ASP A 274 26.56 -0.06 -10.42
CA ASP A 274 25.84 1.03 -11.11
C ASP A 274 25.40 2.16 -10.17
N THR A 275 25.44 1.97 -8.85
CA THR A 275 24.92 2.97 -7.91
C THR A 275 25.85 3.06 -6.72
N VAL A 276 26.29 4.28 -6.42
CA VAL A 276 27.01 4.64 -5.20
C VAL A 276 26.17 5.67 -4.46
N ARG A 277 25.80 5.38 -3.21
CA ARG A 277 25.15 6.35 -2.32
C ARG A 277 26.04 6.66 -1.12
N LEU A 278 26.27 7.94 -0.87
CA LEU A 278 27.13 8.44 0.20
C LEU A 278 26.30 9.18 1.27
N PHE A 279 26.64 8.94 2.54
CA PHE A 279 26.09 9.61 3.72
C PHE A 279 27.22 10.28 4.52
N PRO A 280 27.71 11.46 4.07
CA PRO A 280 28.99 11.98 4.52
C PRO A 280 29.08 12.28 6.02
N HIS A 281 28.01 12.80 6.63
CA HIS A 281 27.99 13.12 8.06
C HIS A 281 27.97 11.89 8.97
N ARG A 282 27.66 10.70 8.44
CA ARG A 282 27.77 9.42 9.13
C ARG A 282 29.06 8.66 8.81
N GLU A 283 29.80 9.11 7.81
CA GLU A 283 30.93 8.39 7.22
C GLU A 283 30.55 6.98 6.77
N ARG A 284 29.40 6.88 6.08
CA ARG A 284 28.84 5.63 5.55
C ARG A 284 28.52 5.75 4.08
N GLY A 285 28.61 4.64 3.37
CA GLY A 285 28.14 4.54 1.99
C GLY A 285 27.50 3.18 1.70
N VAL A 286 26.77 3.13 0.61
CA VAL A 286 26.16 1.91 0.06
C VAL A 286 26.51 1.84 -1.42
N VAL A 287 26.90 0.65 -1.88
CA VAL A 287 27.14 0.37 -3.28
C VAL A 287 26.19 -0.72 -3.76
N LEU A 288 25.67 -0.60 -4.99
CA LEU A 288 24.74 -1.56 -5.57
C LEU A 288 25.30 -2.13 -6.87
N PHE A 289 25.23 -3.46 -6.97
CA PHE A 289 25.60 -4.24 -8.14
C PHE A 289 24.35 -4.84 -8.77
N ARG A 290 24.25 -4.80 -10.10
CA ARG A 290 23.13 -5.40 -10.84
C ARG A 290 23.61 -6.35 -11.93
N GLY A 291 22.99 -7.52 -11.98
CA GLY A 291 23.18 -8.51 -13.04
C GLY A 291 21.82 -9.09 -13.41
N GLY A 292 21.62 -9.37 -14.71
CA GLY A 292 20.36 -9.91 -15.19
C GLY A 292 20.56 -11.12 -16.09
N VAL A 293 19.61 -12.04 -16.05
CA VAL A 293 19.50 -13.17 -16.97
C VAL A 293 18.11 -13.25 -17.57
N GLU A 294 18.02 -13.66 -18.82
CA GLU A 294 16.76 -14.09 -19.43
C GLU A 294 16.29 -15.39 -18.76
N ILE A 295 14.99 -15.46 -18.47
CA ILE A 295 14.30 -16.61 -17.88
C ILE A 295 13.18 -17.07 -18.80
N ALA A 296 12.62 -18.25 -18.55
CA ALA A 296 11.55 -18.81 -19.39
C ALA A 296 10.15 -18.42 -18.90
N GLU A 297 9.95 -18.25 -17.60
CA GLU A 297 8.66 -17.94 -16.99
C GLU A 297 8.67 -16.53 -16.40
N ASP A 298 7.60 -15.77 -16.63
CA ASP A 298 7.45 -14.36 -16.20
C ASP A 298 7.20 -14.19 -14.69
N ASP A 299 6.97 -15.28 -13.97
CA ASP A 299 6.94 -15.35 -12.52
C ASP A 299 8.17 -16.05 -11.91
N ALA A 300 9.18 -16.35 -12.75
CA ALA A 300 10.43 -17.01 -12.37
C ALA A 300 10.27 -18.40 -11.72
N ARG A 301 9.21 -19.16 -12.05
CA ARG A 301 9.07 -20.58 -11.65
C ARG A 301 10.19 -21.47 -12.16
N ASP A 302 10.80 -21.12 -13.28
CA ASP A 302 11.97 -21.82 -13.81
C ASP A 302 13.26 -21.51 -13.01
N VAL A 303 13.24 -20.56 -12.08
CA VAL A 303 14.40 -20.23 -11.24
C VAL A 303 14.37 -21.03 -9.94
N VAL A 304 15.22 -22.05 -9.87
CA VAL A 304 15.39 -22.93 -8.70
C VAL A 304 16.02 -22.16 -7.54
N ALA A 305 17.14 -21.48 -7.79
CA ALA A 305 17.87 -20.77 -6.76
C ALA A 305 18.72 -19.62 -7.30
N VAL A 306 19.03 -18.66 -6.44
CA VAL A 306 19.96 -17.55 -6.70
C VAL A 306 20.98 -17.53 -5.57
N LEU A 307 22.26 -17.68 -5.90
CA LEU A 307 23.36 -17.47 -4.97
C LEU A 307 24.03 -16.14 -5.27
N VAL A 308 24.28 -15.33 -4.24
CA VAL A 308 25.03 -14.08 -4.39
C VAL A 308 26.17 -14.04 -3.37
N ALA A 309 27.35 -13.68 -3.86
CA ALA A 309 28.57 -13.56 -3.09
C ALA A 309 29.25 -12.21 -3.36
N CYS A 310 30.18 -11.85 -2.48
CA CYS A 310 31.12 -10.75 -2.67
C CYS A 310 32.56 -11.28 -2.56
N GLU A 311 33.44 -10.74 -3.39
CA GLU A 311 34.87 -11.05 -3.41
C GLU A 311 35.67 -9.75 -3.32
N ALA A 312 36.85 -9.80 -2.72
CA ALA A 312 37.81 -8.72 -2.86
C ALA A 312 38.30 -8.70 -4.32
N MET A 313 38.32 -7.52 -4.95
CA MET A 313 38.67 -7.39 -6.38
C MET A 313 40.07 -7.92 -6.71
N GLY A 314 40.99 -7.93 -5.74
CA GLY A 314 42.35 -8.46 -5.88
C GLY A 314 42.49 -9.98 -5.68
N ALA A 315 41.42 -10.67 -5.29
CA ALA A 315 41.45 -12.10 -4.94
C ALA A 315 40.20 -12.85 -5.45
N PRO A 316 39.96 -12.90 -6.78
CA PRO A 316 38.81 -13.59 -7.33
C PRO A 316 38.89 -15.10 -7.08
N ARG A 317 37.76 -15.72 -6.72
CA ARG A 317 37.68 -17.18 -6.46
C ARG A 317 37.15 -17.94 -7.68
N PRO A 318 37.46 -19.23 -7.87
CA PRO A 318 36.90 -20.01 -8.98
C PRO A 318 35.37 -20.20 -8.86
N ALA A 319 34.64 -20.12 -9.97
CA ALA A 319 33.19 -20.35 -10.01
C ALA A 319 32.77 -21.71 -9.42
N ALA A 320 33.62 -22.74 -9.60
CA ALA A 320 33.39 -24.09 -9.11
C ALA A 320 33.13 -24.15 -7.59
N LEU A 321 33.78 -23.29 -6.80
CA LEU A 321 33.55 -23.19 -5.35
C LEU A 321 32.09 -22.86 -5.04
N TYR A 322 31.53 -21.87 -5.73
CA TYR A 322 30.15 -21.44 -5.53
C TYR A 322 29.14 -22.44 -6.08
N HIS A 323 29.47 -23.11 -7.18
CA HIS A 323 28.62 -24.18 -7.72
C HIS A 323 28.52 -25.35 -6.75
N GLU A 324 29.64 -25.77 -6.15
CA GLU A 324 29.68 -26.81 -5.13
C GLU A 324 28.92 -26.38 -3.88
N TYR A 325 29.12 -25.14 -3.44
CA TYR A 325 28.41 -24.56 -2.31
C TYR A 325 26.88 -24.53 -2.54
N LEU A 326 26.45 -23.99 -3.69
CA LEU A 326 25.04 -23.95 -4.08
C LEU A 326 24.44 -25.36 -4.18
N THR A 327 25.15 -26.30 -4.79
CA THR A 327 24.70 -27.69 -4.94
C THR A 327 24.53 -28.35 -3.57
N SER A 328 25.44 -28.13 -2.61
CA SER A 328 25.32 -28.65 -1.25
C SER A 328 24.09 -28.12 -0.49
N ARG A 329 23.62 -26.91 -0.85
CA ARG A 329 22.41 -26.29 -0.28
C ARG A 329 21.13 -26.73 -1.00
N LEU A 330 21.24 -27.29 -2.21
CA LEU A 330 20.12 -27.84 -2.97
C LEU A 330 19.98 -29.36 -2.79
N GLY A 331 21.05 -30.05 -2.38
CA GLY A 331 21.10 -31.48 -2.11
C GLY A 331 21.38 -31.85 -0.64
N PRO A 332 21.82 -33.09 -0.37
CA PRO A 332 22.24 -33.52 0.97
C PRO A 332 23.43 -32.69 1.50
N ARG A 333 23.43 -32.40 2.80
CA ARG A 333 24.48 -31.58 3.45
C ARG A 333 25.88 -32.17 3.19
N ASN A 334 26.80 -31.35 2.66
CA ASN A 334 28.22 -31.70 2.51
C ASN A 334 28.99 -31.26 3.77
N PRO A 335 29.53 -32.18 4.59
CA PRO A 335 30.27 -31.85 5.81
C PRO A 335 31.67 -31.25 5.56
N GLU A 336 32.18 -31.26 4.32
CA GLU A 336 33.49 -30.69 3.98
C GLU A 336 33.44 -29.17 3.73
N LEU A 337 32.26 -28.60 3.52
CA LEU A 337 32.10 -27.15 3.35
C LEU A 337 31.98 -26.45 4.71
N PRO A 338 32.55 -25.24 4.87
CA PRO A 338 32.35 -24.43 6.08
C PRO A 338 30.86 -24.21 6.36
N ASP A 339 30.47 -24.33 7.63
CA ASP A 339 29.10 -24.09 8.06
C ASP A 339 28.72 -22.61 7.99
N ASP A 340 29.70 -21.69 8.12
CA ASP A 340 29.49 -20.23 8.04
C ASP A 340 29.42 -19.77 6.58
N GLU A 341 28.28 -19.19 6.20
CA GLU A 341 28.03 -18.59 4.88
C GLU A 341 28.96 -17.41 4.60
N ASP A 342 29.36 -16.64 5.62
CA ASP A 342 30.28 -15.51 5.44
C ASP A 342 31.68 -16.00 5.01
N ASP A 343 32.14 -17.16 5.51
CA ASP A 343 33.48 -17.69 5.18
C ASP A 343 33.61 -18.04 3.68
N VAL A 344 32.51 -18.45 3.04
CA VAL A 344 32.50 -18.84 1.62
C VAL A 344 32.03 -17.70 0.72
N LEU A 345 31.08 -16.88 1.16
CA LEU A 345 30.38 -15.91 0.30
C LEU A 345 30.87 -14.47 0.47
N MET A 346 31.74 -14.19 1.44
CA MET A 346 32.32 -12.86 1.66
C MET A 346 33.85 -12.86 1.47
N PRO A 347 34.49 -11.70 1.24
CA PRO A 347 35.93 -11.57 1.38
C PRO A 347 36.36 -11.77 2.83
N GLU A 348 37.61 -12.23 3.03
CA GLU A 348 38.19 -12.29 4.37
C GLU A 348 38.21 -10.89 5.02
N PRO A 349 37.79 -10.77 6.29
CA PRO A 349 37.83 -9.49 6.98
C PRO A 349 39.28 -9.01 7.18
N GLU A 350 39.56 -7.75 6.83
CA GLU A 350 40.90 -7.14 6.94
C GLU A 350 41.54 -7.26 8.34
N ASP A 351 40.71 -7.15 9.39
CA ASP A 351 41.13 -7.29 10.77
C ASP A 351 39.98 -7.93 11.60
N PRO A 352 40.09 -9.24 11.90
CA PRO A 352 39.11 -9.96 12.72
C PRO A 352 38.99 -9.43 14.15
N GLU A 353 40.03 -8.77 14.67
CA GLU A 353 40.13 -8.29 16.05
C GLU A 353 39.70 -6.83 16.22
N ALA A 354 39.60 -6.07 15.13
CA ALA A 354 39.30 -4.65 15.21
C ALA A 354 37.91 -4.36 15.82
N PRO A 355 37.79 -3.30 16.65
CA PRO A 355 36.55 -2.99 17.36
C PRO A 355 35.38 -2.78 16.40
N PRO A 356 34.15 -3.14 16.82
CA PRO A 356 32.94 -2.89 16.04
C PRO A 356 32.80 -1.40 15.74
N LEU A 357 32.21 -1.09 14.58
CA LEU A 357 31.90 0.30 14.27
C LEU A 357 30.86 0.80 15.29
N PRO A 358 30.95 2.04 15.79
CA PRO A 358 30.10 2.54 16.89
C PRO A 358 28.59 2.35 16.64
N ASP A 359 28.17 2.47 15.38
CA ASP A 359 26.78 2.38 14.96
C ASP A 359 26.39 0.96 14.48
N ASP A 360 27.36 0.04 14.37
CA ASP A 360 27.16 -1.34 13.92
C ASP A 360 27.14 -2.30 15.12
N LYS A 361 26.07 -2.18 15.93
CA LYS A 361 25.86 -2.97 17.16
C LYS A 361 25.88 -4.48 16.90
N LEU A 362 25.44 -4.92 15.71
CA LEU A 362 25.44 -6.32 15.27
C LEU A 362 26.86 -6.85 15.04
N SER A 363 27.77 -6.03 14.49
CA SER A 363 29.18 -6.42 14.36
C SER A 363 29.87 -6.65 15.70
N GLY A 364 29.49 -5.90 16.73
CA GLY A 364 30.05 -6.06 18.09
C GLY A 364 29.67 -7.37 18.74
N LEU A 365 28.42 -7.79 18.58
CA LEU A 365 27.91 -9.07 19.09
C LEU A 365 28.55 -10.25 18.35
N ALA A 366 28.56 -10.22 17.01
CA ALA A 366 29.16 -11.29 16.20
C ALA A 366 30.67 -11.47 16.46
N SER A 367 31.43 -10.37 16.59
CA SER A 367 32.86 -10.42 16.94
C SER A 367 33.13 -10.91 18.36
N ARG A 368 32.22 -10.67 19.33
CA ARG A 368 32.33 -11.22 20.69
C ARG A 368 32.01 -12.73 20.72
N LEU A 369 30.96 -13.15 20.01
CA LEU A 369 30.56 -14.56 19.90
C LEU A 369 31.62 -15.40 19.18
N ARG A 370 32.31 -14.86 18.16
CA ARG A 370 33.49 -15.50 17.53
C ARG A 370 34.67 -15.61 18.50
N ARG A 371 34.98 -14.56 19.28
CA ARG A 371 36.05 -14.59 20.29
C ARG A 371 35.81 -15.61 21.41
N GLN A 372 34.55 -15.84 21.75
CA GLN A 372 34.14 -16.82 22.76
C GLN A 372 33.91 -18.24 22.19
N GLY A 373 34.12 -18.45 20.88
CA GLY A 373 34.06 -19.78 20.26
C GLY A 373 32.65 -20.30 19.93
N PHE A 374 31.62 -19.46 19.96
CA PHE A 374 30.22 -19.86 19.78
C PHE A 374 29.75 -19.90 18.30
N LEU A 375 30.46 -19.23 17.39
CA LEU A 375 30.06 -19.10 15.97
C LEU A 375 31.05 -19.70 14.96
N GLY A 376 31.95 -20.58 15.40
CA GLY A 376 32.88 -21.24 14.48
C GLY A 376 33.85 -22.15 15.20
N GLY A 377 33.77 -23.43 14.91
CA GLY A 377 34.75 -24.41 15.38
C GLY A 377 36.14 -24.09 14.86
N THR A 378 37.05 -23.75 15.77
CA THR A 378 38.44 -24.16 15.65
C THR A 378 38.80 -25.01 16.87
N PRO A 379 39.68 -26.01 16.66
CA PRO A 379 39.55 -27.30 17.31
C PRO A 379 39.85 -27.23 18.80
N ASP A 380 39.07 -28.01 19.53
CA ASP A 380 39.28 -28.46 20.88
C ASP A 380 40.77 -28.42 21.29
N ARG A 381 41.06 -27.63 22.33
CA ARG A 381 42.37 -27.49 22.97
C ARG A 381 42.97 -28.86 23.34
N SER A 382 42.14 -29.91 23.47
CA SER A 382 42.54 -31.29 23.69
C SER A 382 43.30 -31.91 22.49
N VAL A 383 42.94 -31.57 21.25
CA VAL A 383 43.52 -32.17 20.03
C VAL A 383 44.88 -31.54 19.69
N ARG A 384 45.08 -30.25 19.98
CA ARG A 384 46.42 -29.63 19.90
C ARG A 384 47.39 -30.16 20.96
N ARG A 385 46.90 -30.54 22.15
CA ARG A 385 47.72 -31.26 23.14
C ARG A 385 48.00 -32.70 22.74
N ALA A 386 47.07 -33.40 22.10
CA ALA A 386 47.30 -34.74 21.58
C ALA A 386 48.28 -34.74 20.39
N ALA A 387 48.20 -33.76 19.49
CA ALA A 387 49.12 -33.59 18.36
C ALA A 387 50.50 -33.07 18.80
N ALA A 388 50.58 -32.23 19.82
CA ALA A 388 51.85 -31.80 20.43
C ALA A 388 52.46 -32.87 21.36
N ALA A 389 51.66 -33.77 21.94
CA ALA A 389 52.13 -34.94 22.68
C ALA A 389 52.60 -36.07 21.75
N ALA A 390 52.14 -36.10 20.49
CA ALA A 390 52.58 -37.04 19.47
C ALA A 390 53.90 -36.63 18.76
N ALA A 391 54.40 -35.41 19.00
CA ALA A 391 55.70 -34.93 18.52
C ALA A 391 56.65 -34.66 19.69
N GLY A 392 57.20 -35.73 20.27
CA GLY A 392 57.94 -35.67 21.54
C GLY A 392 59.30 -34.95 21.48
N ALA A 393 59.62 -34.24 22.58
CA ALA A 393 60.90 -34.30 23.29
C ALA A 393 60.88 -33.45 24.58
N GLY A 394 60.97 -34.11 25.75
CA GLY A 394 61.84 -33.67 26.86
C GLY A 394 61.36 -32.66 27.91
N VAL A 395 61.36 -33.15 29.15
CA VAL A 395 61.73 -32.47 30.43
C VAL A 395 60.62 -31.80 31.27
N ALA A 396 60.30 -32.53 32.35
CA ALA A 396 59.91 -32.16 33.72
C ALA A 396 59.89 -30.69 34.18
N GLY A 397 58.88 -30.35 35.00
CA GLY A 397 59.04 -29.44 36.14
C GLY A 397 57.85 -28.54 36.50
N ALA A 398 57.40 -28.67 37.76
CA ALA A 398 56.68 -27.68 38.61
C ALA A 398 55.22 -27.31 38.25
N ARG A 399 54.20 -27.54 39.10
CA ARG A 399 53.84 -26.99 40.43
C ARG A 399 53.34 -25.53 40.41
N GLU A 400 52.06 -25.39 40.76
CA GLU A 400 51.35 -24.32 41.52
C GLU A 400 51.86 -22.88 41.44
N ALA A 401 51.02 -21.99 40.91
CA ALA A 401 50.85 -20.61 41.37
C ALA A 401 49.43 -20.14 41.05
N GLY A 402 48.75 -19.55 42.04
CA GLY A 402 47.32 -19.20 42.02
C GLY A 402 46.96 -18.07 41.06
N ALA A 403 45.67 -18.00 40.75
CA ALA A 403 45.08 -16.88 40.04
C ALA A 403 44.41 -15.95 41.06
N GLU A 404 45.00 -14.76 41.15
CA GLU A 404 44.40 -13.52 41.63
C GLU A 404 43.09 -13.23 40.88
N SER A 405 42.16 -12.52 41.53
CA SER A 405 40.94 -11.99 40.93
C SER A 405 41.25 -11.14 39.70
N ASP A 406 40.56 -11.44 38.61
CA ASP A 406 40.73 -10.81 37.28
C ASP A 406 40.28 -9.33 37.34
N PRO A 407 41.19 -8.35 37.11
CA PRO A 407 40.84 -6.92 37.17
C PRO A 407 39.84 -6.48 36.09
N ASP A 408 39.57 -7.32 35.08
CA ASP A 408 38.67 -7.02 33.97
C ASP A 408 37.18 -7.18 34.32
N ILE A 409 36.84 -7.89 35.41
CA ILE A 409 35.44 -8.13 35.82
C ILE A 409 34.84 -6.89 36.50
N GLU A 410 35.60 -6.18 37.33
CA GLU A 410 35.14 -4.96 38.00
C GLU A 410 34.89 -3.81 36.99
N GLU A 411 35.64 -3.75 35.89
CA GLU A 411 35.46 -2.74 34.84
C GLU A 411 34.18 -2.99 34.03
N ILE A 412 33.88 -4.27 33.74
CA ILE A 412 32.65 -4.70 33.06
C ILE A 412 31.42 -4.49 33.96
N GLU A 413 31.52 -4.82 35.25
CA GLU A 413 30.43 -4.58 36.22
C GLU A 413 30.15 -3.09 36.43
N ALA A 414 31.18 -2.24 36.38
CA ALA A 414 31.04 -0.79 36.47
C ALA A 414 30.35 -0.21 35.22
N GLU A 415 30.66 -0.72 34.02
CA GLU A 415 29.99 -0.34 32.78
C GLU A 415 28.52 -0.81 32.74
N LEU A 416 28.23 -2.01 33.23
CA LEU A 416 26.86 -2.54 33.34
C LEU A 416 26.01 -1.70 34.30
N ARG A 417 26.56 -1.33 35.46
CA ARG A 417 25.90 -0.41 36.41
C ARG A 417 25.68 0.98 35.82
N ALA A 418 26.60 1.47 34.97
CA ALA A 418 26.44 2.73 34.25
C ALA A 418 25.34 2.68 33.16
N MET A 419 25.00 1.49 32.66
CA MET A 419 23.90 1.25 31.72
C MET A 419 22.57 0.92 32.41
N GLY A 420 22.48 1.03 33.74
CA GLY A 420 21.25 0.76 34.51
C GLY A 420 20.95 -0.72 34.71
N ILE A 421 21.94 -1.59 34.52
CA ILE A 421 21.86 -3.04 34.70
C ILE A 421 22.60 -3.37 36.00
N ASP A 422 21.92 -3.95 37.00
CA ASP A 422 22.52 -4.27 38.30
C ASP A 422 23.07 -5.71 38.27
N PRO A 423 24.40 -5.92 38.35
CA PRO A 423 24.97 -7.27 38.34
C PRO A 423 24.96 -7.88 39.75
N GLU A 424 24.30 -9.03 39.94
CA GLU A 424 24.47 -9.82 41.17
C GLU A 424 25.83 -10.56 41.18
N PRO A 425 26.44 -10.75 42.37
CA PRO A 425 27.77 -11.32 42.48
C PRO A 425 27.75 -12.84 42.23
N LEU A 426 28.53 -13.29 41.25
CA LEU A 426 28.80 -14.70 40.99
C LEU A 426 29.87 -15.21 41.94
N ASP A 427 29.46 -15.81 43.06
CA ASP A 427 30.32 -16.80 43.71
C ASP A 427 29.51 -17.85 44.48
N ALA A 428 29.96 -19.10 44.33
CA ALA A 428 29.51 -20.34 45.00
C ALA A 428 28.35 -21.14 44.36
N ALA A 429 28.70 -22.05 43.45
CA ALA A 429 28.18 -23.42 43.43
C ALA A 429 28.99 -24.34 42.49
N ALA A 430 30.20 -24.71 42.91
CA ALA A 430 30.86 -25.92 42.43
C ALA A 430 31.14 -26.80 43.65
N ASN A 431 30.25 -27.77 43.90
CA ASN A 431 30.48 -29.05 44.58
C ASN A 431 29.12 -29.68 44.91
N ASP A 432 28.75 -30.76 44.21
CA ASP A 432 28.47 -32.04 44.86
C ASP A 432 28.28 -33.15 43.81
N ASP A 433 29.23 -34.08 43.82
CA ASP A 433 29.04 -35.46 43.36
C ASP A 433 28.07 -36.17 44.34
N ALA A 434 27.08 -36.91 43.83
CA ALA A 434 26.83 -38.32 44.15
C ALA A 434 25.38 -38.80 43.94
N ALA A 435 25.33 -40.06 43.47
CA ALA A 435 24.34 -41.12 43.76
C ALA A 435 23.11 -41.29 42.86
N GLU A 436 23.18 -42.35 42.05
CA GLU A 436 22.02 -43.12 41.56
C GLU A 436 21.15 -43.67 42.71
N PRO A 437 19.89 -44.01 42.41
CA PRO A 437 19.48 -45.38 42.68
C PRO A 437 18.68 -46.05 41.55
N ALA A 438 18.87 -47.37 41.45
CA ALA A 438 18.21 -48.31 40.56
C ALA A 438 16.87 -48.87 41.13
N TRP A 439 16.26 -49.75 40.31
CA TRP A 439 15.15 -50.70 40.55
C TRP A 439 13.73 -50.11 40.40
N ASP A 440 12.74 -50.73 39.74
CA ASP A 440 12.52 -52.12 39.32
C ASP A 440 11.35 -52.17 38.30
N TYR A 441 11.36 -53.11 37.35
CA TYR A 441 10.21 -53.44 36.49
C TYR A 441 9.27 -54.43 37.20
N PRO A 442 7.99 -54.48 36.80
CA PRO A 442 7.29 -55.76 36.72
C PRO A 442 6.93 -56.12 35.28
N GLU A 443 7.25 -57.37 34.98
CA GLU A 443 7.02 -58.16 33.78
C GLU A 443 5.52 -58.40 33.48
N GLY A 444 5.24 -58.77 32.23
CA GLY A 444 4.02 -59.50 31.88
C GLY A 444 3.61 -59.44 30.41
N GLU A 445 4.29 -60.24 29.58
CA GLU A 445 3.76 -61.14 28.51
C GLU A 445 2.82 -60.56 27.43
N ASP A 446 2.84 -60.94 26.17
CA ASP A 446 3.75 -61.66 25.25
C ASP A 446 3.02 -61.54 23.89
N ASP A 447 3.78 -61.47 22.81
CA ASP A 447 3.57 -62.23 21.56
C ASP A 447 4.24 -61.53 20.38
N GLU A 448 5.42 -62.08 20.14
CA GLU A 448 6.28 -62.04 18.97
C GLU A 448 5.50 -62.33 17.66
N GLU A 449 5.91 -61.71 16.56
CA GLU A 449 6.74 -62.44 15.59
C GLU A 449 7.32 -61.48 14.53
N SER A 450 8.64 -61.45 14.54
CA SER A 450 9.55 -61.08 13.47
C SER A 450 9.18 -61.70 12.11
N LEU A 451 9.55 -61.04 11.00
CA LEU A 451 10.59 -61.54 10.08
C LEU A 451 10.84 -60.57 8.91
N ALA A 452 12.11 -60.52 8.55
CA ALA A 452 12.71 -59.72 7.48
C ALA A 452 12.54 -60.34 6.07
N TRP A 453 13.08 -59.62 5.08
CA TRP A 453 13.53 -60.01 3.72
C TRP A 453 12.55 -59.75 2.57
N SER A 454 12.90 -58.84 1.65
CA SER A 454 13.82 -59.10 0.50
C SER A 454 13.56 -58.17 -0.68
N GLU A 455 14.66 -57.75 -1.32
CA GLU A 455 14.74 -57.21 -2.67
C GLU A 455 14.24 -58.23 -3.71
N SER A 456 13.68 -57.76 -4.83
CA SER A 456 13.95 -58.37 -6.13
C SER A 456 13.66 -57.39 -7.28
N GLU A 457 14.68 -57.26 -8.14
CA GLU A 457 14.59 -56.77 -9.51
C GLU A 457 13.81 -57.77 -10.39
N SER A 458 13.17 -57.28 -11.45
CA SER A 458 12.99 -58.06 -12.68
C SER A 458 12.98 -57.14 -13.91
N GLU A 459 13.94 -57.36 -14.78
CA GLU A 459 14.11 -56.77 -16.11
C GLU A 459 13.06 -57.26 -17.14
N ALA A 460 13.03 -56.49 -18.25
CA ALA A 460 12.78 -56.90 -19.63
C ALA A 460 11.33 -57.05 -20.13
N ASP A 461 10.93 -56.12 -21.00
CA ASP A 461 10.65 -56.52 -22.38
C ASP A 461 11.13 -55.47 -23.38
N ALA A 462 11.70 -55.98 -24.48
CA ALA A 462 12.32 -55.22 -25.56
C ALA A 462 11.39 -55.18 -26.77
N GLY A 463 11.23 -54.00 -27.38
CA GLY A 463 10.53 -53.83 -28.65
C GLY A 463 11.21 -52.75 -29.47
N ALA A 464 12.04 -53.17 -30.40
CA ALA A 464 12.97 -52.35 -31.18
C ALA A 464 12.31 -51.59 -32.35
N ASN A 465 12.93 -50.45 -32.67
CA ASN A 465 13.22 -49.88 -33.99
C ASN A 465 12.06 -49.55 -34.96
N HIS A 466 11.92 -48.26 -35.27
CA HIS A 466 12.19 -47.78 -36.63
C HIS A 466 12.70 -46.33 -36.64
N GLU A 467 13.93 -46.18 -37.14
CA GLU A 467 14.50 -44.93 -37.64
C GLU A 467 13.76 -44.49 -38.92
N ALA A 468 13.51 -43.19 -39.05
CA ALA A 468 13.64 -42.45 -40.30
C ALA A 468 13.66 -40.94 -40.02
N ASP A 469 14.86 -40.36 -40.12
CA ASP A 469 15.15 -38.93 -40.25
C ASP A 469 15.27 -38.59 -41.77
N PRO A 470 15.65 -37.37 -42.20
CA PRO A 470 14.97 -36.07 -42.22
C PRO A 470 14.69 -35.57 -43.67
N ALA A 471 13.90 -34.50 -43.83
CA ALA A 471 14.17 -33.45 -44.85
C ALA A 471 13.23 -32.23 -44.76
N SER A 472 13.82 -31.11 -44.33
CA SER A 472 13.70 -29.73 -44.83
C SER A 472 12.63 -29.36 -45.86
N ILE A 473 11.94 -28.23 -45.63
CA ILE A 473 11.77 -27.06 -46.52
C ILE A 473 11.15 -25.89 -45.70
N GLU A 474 11.87 -24.76 -45.59
CA GLU A 474 11.31 -23.42 -45.28
C GLU A 474 11.00 -22.66 -46.61
N PRO A 475 10.62 -21.36 -46.64
CA PRO A 475 9.34 -20.75 -46.26
C PRO A 475 8.77 -19.87 -47.42
N ALA A 476 7.51 -19.43 -47.39
CA ALA A 476 7.08 -18.19 -48.07
C ALA A 476 5.64 -17.72 -47.78
N ALA A 477 5.56 -16.48 -47.27
CA ALA A 477 4.74 -15.35 -47.70
C ALA A 477 3.19 -15.41 -47.74
N ALA A 478 2.61 -14.68 -46.76
CA ALA A 478 1.58 -13.63 -46.85
C ALA A 478 0.42 -13.72 -47.88
N THR A 479 -0.82 -13.73 -47.37
CA THR A 479 -1.91 -12.85 -47.85
C THR A 479 -3.05 -12.75 -46.83
N THR A 480 -3.79 -11.64 -46.93
CA THR A 480 -4.72 -10.94 -46.03
C THR A 480 -6.16 -11.49 -45.92
N ILE A 481 -6.73 -11.38 -44.69
CA ILE A 481 -8.10 -10.99 -44.25
C ILE A 481 -9.31 -11.82 -44.74
N ALA A 482 -10.06 -12.43 -43.80
CA ALA A 482 -11.49 -12.14 -43.50
C ALA A 482 -12.06 -13.08 -42.40
N ASP A 483 -12.98 -12.53 -41.62
CA ASP A 483 -13.60 -12.98 -40.36
C ASP A 483 -14.44 -14.28 -40.37
N THR A 484 -14.74 -14.72 -39.14
CA THR A 484 -15.92 -15.45 -38.59
C THR A 484 -15.78 -16.91 -38.12
N ASP A 485 -16.28 -17.10 -36.89
CA ASP A 485 -16.79 -18.30 -36.20
C ASP A 485 -15.84 -19.17 -35.35
N ASP A 486 -15.77 -18.87 -34.05
CA ASP A 486 -15.38 -19.81 -32.97
C ASP A 486 -16.43 -19.75 -31.83
N ASP A 487 -17.41 -20.65 -31.88
CA ASP A 487 -18.46 -20.85 -30.85
C ASP A 487 -18.59 -22.35 -30.46
N ALA A 488 -17.54 -23.15 -30.68
CA ALA A 488 -17.63 -24.61 -30.54
C ALA A 488 -16.77 -25.23 -29.42
N GLU A 489 -15.87 -24.49 -28.76
CA GLU A 489 -14.99 -25.08 -27.73
C GLU A 489 -15.50 -24.93 -26.28
N ASP A 490 -16.50 -24.07 -25.99
CA ASP A 490 -17.01 -23.87 -24.62
C ASP A 490 -18.07 -24.91 -24.17
N ALA A 491 -18.69 -25.64 -25.10
CA ALA A 491 -19.77 -26.59 -24.78
C ALA A 491 -19.29 -27.95 -24.23
N ASP A 492 -18.00 -28.28 -24.39
CA ASP A 492 -17.40 -29.52 -23.86
C ASP A 492 -16.76 -29.30 -22.48
N ALA A 493 -16.37 -28.06 -22.12
CA ALA A 493 -15.92 -27.71 -20.78
C ALA A 493 -17.07 -27.73 -19.75
N LEU A 494 -18.27 -27.28 -20.14
CA LEU A 494 -19.44 -27.26 -19.25
C LEU A 494 -19.95 -28.69 -18.91
N ARG A 495 -19.88 -29.62 -19.87
CA ARG A 495 -20.32 -31.02 -19.69
C ARG A 495 -19.42 -31.79 -18.72
N GLN A 496 -18.11 -31.49 -18.70
CA GLN A 496 -17.18 -32.10 -17.73
C GLN A 496 -17.42 -31.60 -16.30
N HIS A 497 -17.93 -30.37 -16.14
CA HIS A 497 -18.22 -29.78 -14.84
C HIS A 497 -19.49 -30.36 -14.18
N GLU A 498 -20.51 -30.69 -14.97
CA GLU A 498 -21.73 -31.36 -14.48
C GLU A 498 -21.49 -32.83 -14.09
N GLU A 499 -20.63 -33.54 -14.83
CA GLU A 499 -20.25 -34.93 -14.50
C GLU A 499 -19.45 -35.01 -13.19
N LEU A 500 -18.60 -34.02 -12.90
CA LEU A 500 -17.89 -33.87 -11.63
C LEU A 500 -18.83 -33.56 -10.45
N ALA A 501 -19.85 -32.73 -10.67
CA ALA A 501 -20.84 -32.39 -9.65
C ALA A 501 -21.75 -33.58 -9.29
N GLU A 502 -22.19 -34.38 -10.27
CA GLU A 502 -22.98 -35.59 -10.02
C GLU A 502 -22.15 -36.72 -9.40
N TRP A 503 -20.86 -36.84 -9.76
CA TRP A 503 -19.93 -37.74 -9.08
C TRP A 503 -19.76 -37.38 -7.60
N ALA A 504 -19.65 -36.09 -7.26
CA ALA A 504 -19.52 -35.62 -5.88
C ALA A 504 -20.79 -35.87 -5.04
N LYS A 505 -21.98 -35.57 -5.59
CA LYS A 505 -23.28 -35.84 -4.93
C LYS A 505 -23.53 -37.33 -4.71
N LYS A 506 -23.07 -38.18 -5.64
CA LYS A 506 -23.14 -39.64 -5.49
C LYS A 506 -22.22 -40.14 -4.36
N ARG A 507 -21.01 -39.59 -4.28
CA ARG A 507 -20.02 -39.95 -3.25
C ARG A 507 -20.44 -39.53 -1.84
N LEU A 508 -21.20 -38.45 -1.70
CA LEU A 508 -21.80 -38.01 -0.43
C LEU A 508 -22.98 -38.90 0.02
N ARG A 509 -23.80 -39.36 -0.94
CA ARG A 509 -24.86 -40.36 -0.68
C ARG A 509 -24.30 -41.74 -0.30
N ASP A 510 -23.23 -42.16 -0.97
CA ASP A 510 -22.52 -43.42 -0.66
C ASP A 510 -21.82 -43.39 0.72
N GLN A 511 -21.61 -42.18 1.29
CA GLN A 511 -21.08 -41.94 2.63
C GLN A 511 -22.17 -41.65 3.68
N GLY A 512 -23.46 -41.78 3.32
CA GLY A 512 -24.58 -41.72 4.26
C GLY A 512 -25.01 -40.31 4.67
N PHE A 513 -24.61 -39.27 3.95
CA PHE A 513 -25.09 -37.89 4.17
C PHE A 513 -26.24 -37.56 3.22
N GLU A 514 -27.44 -37.35 3.74
CA GLU A 514 -28.56 -36.71 3.04
C GLU A 514 -28.63 -35.24 3.44
N PRO A 515 -28.45 -34.27 2.52
CA PRO A 515 -28.72 -32.88 2.81
C PRO A 515 -30.22 -32.63 2.63
N GLU A 516 -30.82 -31.89 3.57
CA GLU A 516 -32.25 -31.49 3.67
C GLU A 516 -33.16 -32.37 4.56
N ALA A 517 -32.92 -32.34 5.88
CA ALA A 517 -33.97 -32.45 6.90
C ALA A 517 -33.40 -32.31 8.33
N ASP A 518 -33.28 -31.10 8.86
CA ASP A 518 -33.57 -30.81 10.28
C ASP A 518 -33.40 -29.31 10.55
N PHE A 519 -34.49 -28.57 10.66
CA PHE A 519 -34.68 -27.40 11.53
C PHE A 519 -36.13 -26.92 11.36
N SER A 520 -37.07 -27.74 11.82
CA SER A 520 -38.43 -27.29 12.09
C SER A 520 -38.95 -28.04 13.31
N GLN A 521 -38.92 -27.40 14.48
CA GLN A 521 -39.92 -27.48 15.56
C GLN A 521 -39.38 -26.90 16.87
N GLN A 522 -39.56 -25.60 17.08
CA GLN A 522 -40.08 -25.01 18.32
C GLN A 522 -40.76 -23.69 17.95
N GLY A 523 -42.01 -23.50 18.37
CA GLY A 523 -42.67 -22.19 18.36
C GLY A 523 -43.21 -21.89 19.77
N PRO A 524 -43.96 -20.80 19.95
CA PRO A 524 -43.58 -19.40 19.77
C PRO A 524 -43.17 -18.78 21.12
N SER A 525 -42.18 -17.89 21.14
CA SER A 525 -41.92 -17.02 22.30
C SER A 525 -41.89 -15.57 21.84
N GLU A 526 -42.95 -14.86 22.21
CA GLU A 526 -43.12 -13.40 22.30
C GLU A 526 -42.28 -12.56 21.32
N ASP A 527 -42.91 -12.26 20.18
CA ASP A 527 -42.49 -11.19 19.27
C ASP A 527 -42.38 -9.86 20.05
N LEU A 528 -41.17 -9.33 20.17
CA LEU A 528 -40.98 -7.90 20.34
C LEU A 528 -41.21 -7.28 18.96
N GLU A 529 -42.31 -6.54 18.80
CA GLU A 529 -42.55 -5.76 17.58
C GLU A 529 -41.37 -4.79 17.34
N PRO A 530 -40.91 -4.62 16.08
CA PRO A 530 -39.93 -3.60 15.74
C PRO A 530 -40.51 -2.21 16.07
N LEU A 531 -39.66 -1.31 16.54
CA LEU A 531 -40.04 0.09 16.76
C LEU A 531 -40.44 0.73 15.43
N ASP A 532 -41.46 1.59 15.48
CA ASP A 532 -41.90 2.44 14.38
C ASP A 532 -40.80 3.45 13.99
N ASP A 533 -40.63 3.68 12.68
CA ASP A 533 -39.64 4.58 12.07
C ASP A 533 -39.67 6.02 12.66
N SER A 534 -40.84 6.48 13.13
CA SER A 534 -41.01 7.78 13.79
C SER A 534 -40.38 7.83 15.19
N GLU A 535 -40.32 6.71 15.90
CA GLU A 535 -39.68 6.59 17.22
C GLU A 535 -38.15 6.47 17.11
N GLU A 536 -37.66 5.84 16.03
CA GLU A 536 -36.23 5.76 15.75
C GLU A 536 -35.66 7.12 15.32
N ALA A 537 -36.44 7.90 14.57
CA ALA A 537 -36.11 9.27 14.20
C ALA A 537 -36.02 10.22 15.41
N LEU A 538 -36.95 10.11 16.38
CA LEU A 538 -36.93 10.90 17.61
C LEU A 538 -35.72 10.59 18.51
N VAL A 539 -35.34 9.31 18.60
CA VAL A 539 -34.14 8.86 19.34
C VAL A 539 -32.87 9.35 18.65
N ARG A 540 -32.76 9.20 17.32
CA ARG A 540 -31.61 9.68 16.54
C ARG A 540 -31.50 11.20 16.54
N LEU A 541 -32.61 11.93 16.62
CA LEU A 541 -32.60 13.40 16.73
C LEU A 541 -32.10 13.88 18.11
N VAL A 542 -32.50 13.18 19.18
CA VAL A 542 -32.04 13.47 20.55
C VAL A 542 -30.57 13.06 20.73
N GLU A 543 -30.16 11.90 20.22
CA GLU A 543 -28.77 11.42 20.26
C GLU A 543 -27.84 12.22 19.35
N GLY A 544 -28.31 12.59 18.16
CA GLY A 544 -27.57 13.37 17.17
C GLY A 544 -27.29 14.80 17.65
N LYS A 545 -28.23 15.44 18.36
CA LYS A 545 -28.00 16.77 18.95
C LYS A 545 -27.35 16.75 20.33
N ALA A 546 -27.47 15.65 21.10
CA ALA A 546 -26.70 15.46 22.33
C ALA A 546 -25.19 15.27 22.04
N ARG A 547 -24.83 14.66 20.91
CA ARG A 547 -23.42 14.57 20.45
C ARG A 547 -22.79 15.94 20.13
N ALA A 548 -23.60 16.96 19.80
CA ALA A 548 -23.12 18.32 19.58
C ALA A 548 -22.90 19.14 20.88
N ALA A 549 -23.32 18.63 22.05
CA ALA A 549 -23.11 19.26 23.35
C ALA A 549 -22.20 18.39 24.23
N VAL A 550 -20.90 18.48 23.98
CA VAL A 550 -19.86 17.80 24.77
C VAL A 550 -19.89 18.29 26.22
N HIS A 551 -20.29 17.40 27.14
CA HIS A 551 -20.00 17.40 28.57
C HIS A 551 -20.38 18.67 29.36
N MET A 552 -21.64 18.78 29.80
CA MET A 552 -21.94 19.57 31.00
C MET A 552 -21.93 18.67 32.25
N HIS A 553 -20.88 18.83 33.07
CA HIS A 553 -20.78 18.35 34.45
C HIS A 553 -20.84 16.82 34.67
N GLY A 554 -20.38 16.03 33.71
CA GLY A 554 -19.98 14.63 33.95
C GLY A 554 -21.14 13.63 34.14
N VAL A 555 -22.34 13.95 33.67
CA VAL A 555 -23.48 13.02 33.66
C VAL A 555 -23.87 12.72 32.22
N ASP A 556 -23.81 11.44 31.84
CA ASP A 556 -24.18 10.94 30.51
C ASP A 556 -25.70 10.75 30.43
N VAL A 557 -26.37 11.76 29.89
CA VAL A 557 -27.83 11.82 29.76
C VAL A 557 -28.36 10.78 28.76
N GLY A 558 -27.57 10.40 27.75
CA GLY A 558 -27.93 9.37 26.77
C GLY A 558 -28.00 7.98 27.42
N ALA A 559 -26.99 7.64 28.22
CA ALA A 559 -26.96 6.39 28.97
C ALA A 559 -28.08 6.29 30.03
N LEU A 560 -28.46 7.42 30.65
CA LEU A 560 -29.54 7.49 31.64
C LEU A 560 -30.94 7.34 31.01
N LEU A 561 -31.17 7.92 29.83
CA LEU A 561 -32.42 7.76 29.07
C LEU A 561 -32.59 6.33 28.55
N ALA A 562 -31.50 5.70 28.11
CA ALA A 562 -31.50 4.28 27.76
C ALA A 562 -31.81 3.37 28.97
N LYS A 563 -31.39 3.75 30.18
CA LYS A 563 -31.69 3.03 31.42
C LYS A 563 -33.13 3.22 31.90
N ALA A 564 -33.72 4.39 31.71
CA ALA A 564 -35.13 4.66 32.01
C ALA A 564 -36.09 3.83 31.12
N ARG A 565 -35.65 3.49 29.89
CA ARG A 565 -36.37 2.58 28.98
C ARG A 565 -36.47 1.14 29.50
N GLN A 566 -35.50 0.64 30.26
CA GLN A 566 -35.51 -0.75 30.76
C GLN A 566 -36.60 -1.06 31.80
N HIS A 567 -37.30 -0.06 32.33
CA HIS A 567 -38.28 -0.25 33.42
C HIS A 567 -39.72 0.18 33.13
N ALA A 568 -40.07 0.61 31.92
CA ALA A 568 -41.45 0.99 31.58
C ALA A 568 -42.22 -0.16 30.89
N SER A 569 -43.34 -0.57 31.49
CA SER A 569 -44.21 -1.66 31.00
C SER A 569 -45.52 -1.16 30.38
N GLU A 570 -45.56 0.08 29.90
CA GLU A 570 -46.76 0.68 29.30
C GLU A 570 -46.48 1.16 27.87
N ARG A 571 -47.49 1.00 26.99
CA ARG A 571 -47.37 1.16 25.54
C ARG A 571 -47.01 2.60 25.12
N PRO A 572 -46.15 2.81 24.10
CA PRO A 572 -45.43 4.08 23.91
C PRO A 572 -46.21 5.17 23.15
N SER A 573 -47.31 4.84 22.47
CA SER A 573 -48.02 5.72 21.55
C SER A 573 -48.87 6.83 22.19
N GLU A 574 -48.78 7.07 23.50
CA GLU A 574 -49.55 8.12 24.21
C GLU A 574 -48.68 9.05 25.08
N ILE A 575 -47.35 9.01 24.94
CA ILE A 575 -46.46 9.78 25.82
C ILE A 575 -46.36 11.24 25.36
N THR A 576 -46.95 12.15 26.12
CA THR A 576 -46.90 13.60 25.83
C THR A 576 -45.55 14.21 26.22
N VAL A 577 -45.10 15.27 25.52
CA VAL A 577 -43.84 16.00 25.80
C VAL A 577 -43.76 16.49 27.26
N SER A 578 -44.91 16.79 27.86
CA SER A 578 -45.00 17.17 29.28
C SER A 578 -44.72 15.99 30.24
N GLN A 579 -45.07 14.75 29.86
CA GLN A 579 -44.72 13.54 30.63
C GLN A 579 -43.25 13.15 30.46
N VAL A 580 -42.66 13.35 29.26
CA VAL A 580 -41.22 13.16 29.03
C VAL A 580 -40.41 14.13 29.88
N ARG A 581 -40.81 15.41 29.90
CA ARG A 581 -40.16 16.44 30.72
C ARG A 581 -40.28 16.16 32.22
N GLU A 582 -41.44 15.70 32.69
CA GLU A 582 -41.65 15.34 34.10
C GLU A 582 -40.83 14.12 34.52
N ARG A 583 -40.71 13.10 33.67
CA ARG A 583 -39.86 11.91 33.95
C ARG A 583 -38.37 12.24 33.93
N ALA A 584 -37.92 13.11 33.02
CA ALA A 584 -36.55 13.61 33.01
C ALA A 584 -36.24 14.39 34.30
N ARG A 585 -37.18 15.24 34.77
CA ARG A 585 -37.08 15.95 36.04
C ARG A 585 -36.95 15.00 37.23
N GLN A 586 -37.86 14.05 37.36
CA GLN A 586 -37.88 13.10 38.48
C GLN A 586 -36.61 12.24 38.54
N THR A 587 -36.08 11.87 37.38
CA THR A 587 -34.86 11.06 37.29
C THR A 587 -33.63 11.87 37.74
N LEU A 588 -33.48 13.11 37.25
CA LEU A 588 -32.39 14.01 37.65
C LEU A 588 -32.41 14.31 39.15
N GLU A 589 -33.60 14.56 39.71
CA GLU A 589 -33.73 14.80 41.15
C GLU A 589 -33.49 13.54 41.99
N SER A 590 -33.85 12.36 41.49
CA SER A 590 -33.58 11.08 42.17
C SER A 590 -32.09 10.71 42.21
N GLU A 591 -31.32 11.17 41.23
CA GLU A 591 -29.85 11.07 41.18
C GLU A 591 -29.15 12.20 41.98
N GLY A 592 -29.93 12.99 42.73
CA GLY A 592 -29.41 13.98 43.68
C GLY A 592 -29.10 15.35 43.10
N VAL A 593 -29.53 15.63 41.86
CA VAL A 593 -29.44 16.98 41.27
C VAL A 593 -30.47 17.89 41.97
N THR A 594 -30.05 19.08 42.38
CA THR A 594 -30.95 19.99 43.12
C THR A 594 -32.09 20.47 42.20
N PRO A 595 -33.32 20.65 42.72
CA PRO A 595 -34.47 21.03 41.90
C PRO A 595 -34.24 22.30 41.07
N GLU A 596 -33.50 23.30 41.61
CA GLU A 596 -33.18 24.51 40.85
C GLU A 596 -32.26 24.23 39.64
N LYS A 597 -31.33 23.28 39.76
CA LYS A 597 -30.39 22.92 38.68
C LYS A 597 -31.06 22.02 37.64
N THR A 598 -31.98 21.16 38.07
CA THR A 598 -32.80 20.35 37.18
C THR A 598 -33.68 21.21 36.27
N GLU A 599 -34.34 22.25 36.81
CA GLU A 599 -35.13 23.17 35.98
C GLU A 599 -34.29 24.01 35.04
N GLU A 600 -33.10 24.44 35.45
CA GLU A 600 -32.16 25.15 34.59
C GLU A 600 -31.81 24.31 33.35
N LEU A 601 -31.45 23.03 33.55
CA LEU A 601 -31.10 22.11 32.47
C LEU A 601 -32.28 21.80 31.55
N LEU A 602 -33.47 21.53 32.11
CA LEU A 602 -34.66 21.24 31.32
C LEU A 602 -35.17 22.48 30.55
N SER A 603 -34.90 23.69 31.03
CA SER A 603 -35.29 24.92 30.34
C SER A 603 -34.43 25.24 29.11
N GLY A 604 -33.21 24.67 29.04
CA GLY A 604 -32.29 24.85 27.90
C GLY A 604 -32.58 23.96 26.70
N LEU A 605 -33.54 23.04 26.83
CA LEU A 605 -33.98 22.13 25.76
C LEU A 605 -35.14 22.75 24.96
N ASP A 606 -35.07 22.66 23.64
CA ASP A 606 -36.09 23.21 22.75
C ASP A 606 -37.25 22.21 22.56
N TRP A 607 -38.21 22.26 23.49
CA TRP A 607 -39.36 21.36 23.52
C TRP A 607 -40.35 21.57 22.37
N ARG A 608 -40.31 22.72 21.67
CA ARG A 608 -41.21 22.99 20.54
C ARG A 608 -40.83 22.22 19.28
N ALA A 609 -39.54 22.12 19.01
CA ALA A 609 -39.04 21.30 17.90
C ALA A 609 -39.42 19.82 18.06
N LEU A 610 -39.59 19.34 19.30
CA LEU A 610 -40.04 17.99 19.62
C LEU A 610 -41.56 17.80 19.42
N GLU A 611 -42.37 18.83 19.69
CA GLU A 611 -43.83 18.81 19.43
C GLU A 611 -44.19 18.93 17.94
N GLU A 612 -43.32 19.52 17.13
CA GLU A 612 -43.55 19.67 15.67
C GLU A 612 -43.16 18.40 14.89
N GLY A 613 -42.14 17.66 15.33
CA GLY A 613 -41.73 16.39 14.72
C GLY A 613 -42.71 15.23 14.96
N THR A 614 -43.47 15.25 16.05
CA THR A 614 -44.49 14.21 16.36
C THR A 614 -45.80 14.39 15.59
N ARG A 615 -45.99 15.53 14.91
CA ARG A 615 -47.22 15.86 14.17
C ARG A 615 -47.14 15.55 12.67
N ALA A 616 -45.97 15.21 12.15
CA ALA A 616 -45.74 15.08 10.72
C ALA A 616 -46.20 13.74 10.11
N ASP A 617 -46.48 12.73 10.94
CA ASP A 617 -46.82 11.37 10.48
C ASP A 617 -48.30 10.97 10.68
N ASP A 618 -49.14 11.85 11.24
CA ASP A 618 -50.56 11.56 11.52
C ASP A 618 -51.51 11.80 10.31
N ASP A 619 -51.03 12.32 9.17
CA ASP A 619 -51.89 12.70 8.02
C ASP A 619 -51.85 11.71 6.82
N ALA A 620 -51.26 10.53 6.99
CA ALA A 620 -51.19 9.51 5.93
C ALA A 620 -52.23 8.38 6.11
N ASP A 621 -53.50 8.74 6.24
CA ASP A 621 -54.63 7.81 6.05
C ASP A 621 -55.89 8.63 5.75
N LEU A 622 -56.37 8.61 4.49
CA LEU A 622 -57.81 8.65 4.12
C LEU A 622 -57.99 8.62 2.59
N ASP A 623 -58.78 7.66 2.12
CA ASP A 623 -59.25 7.44 0.75
C ASP A 623 -60.09 8.61 0.16
N GLY A 624 -60.01 8.79 -1.18
CA GLY A 624 -61.19 9.05 -2.02
C GLY A 624 -61.38 10.43 -2.66
N ASP A 625 -61.32 10.42 -3.99
CA ASP A 625 -62.05 11.24 -5.00
C ASP A 625 -61.83 12.76 -5.16
N ASP A 626 -61.61 13.10 -6.44
CA ASP A 626 -62.01 14.28 -7.24
C ASP A 626 -61.49 15.71 -6.93
N ASP A 627 -60.96 16.30 -8.00
CA ASP A 627 -60.93 17.73 -8.38
C ASP A 627 -60.36 18.77 -7.40
N ALA A 628 -59.15 19.26 -7.71
CA ALA A 628 -58.82 20.69 -7.90
C ALA A 628 -57.32 20.96 -7.62
N PHE A 629 -56.56 21.25 -8.67
CA PHE A 629 -55.31 22.00 -8.55
C PHE A 629 -55.67 23.49 -8.43
N ASP A 630 -55.46 24.10 -7.26
CA ASP A 630 -55.03 25.50 -7.16
C ASP A 630 -54.64 25.90 -5.71
N GLU A 631 -53.74 26.88 -5.62
CA GLU A 631 -53.31 27.66 -4.45
C GLU A 631 -52.11 27.14 -3.60
N ALA A 632 -50.90 27.49 -4.07
CA ALA A 632 -49.75 27.73 -3.21
C ALA A 632 -49.80 29.14 -2.58
N PRO A 633 -49.31 29.37 -1.35
CA PRO A 633 -49.43 30.65 -0.66
C PRO A 633 -48.40 31.68 -1.13
N ALA A 634 -48.89 32.89 -1.35
CA ALA A 634 -48.12 34.10 -1.60
C ALA A 634 -47.30 34.55 -0.38
N ALA A 635 -46.03 34.94 -0.59
CA ALA A 635 -45.51 36.25 -0.19
C ALA A 635 -43.98 36.36 -0.43
N ALA A 636 -43.56 37.04 -1.50
CA ALA A 636 -42.35 37.89 -1.50
C ALA A 636 -42.15 38.67 -2.83
N HIS A 637 -43.10 39.52 -3.26
CA HIS A 637 -42.76 40.63 -4.17
C HIS A 637 -43.67 41.83 -3.90
N ALA A 638 -43.08 42.89 -3.35
CA ALA A 638 -43.63 44.23 -3.40
C ALA A 638 -42.79 45.03 -4.40
N LEU A 639 -43.40 45.42 -5.52
CA LEU A 639 -42.92 46.49 -6.39
C LEU A 639 -44.06 47.48 -6.65
N PRO A 640 -43.79 48.79 -6.75
CA PRO A 640 -44.81 49.82 -6.84
C PRO A 640 -45.26 50.12 -8.28
N ASP A 641 -46.57 50.34 -8.41
CA ASP A 641 -47.35 51.16 -9.35
C ASP A 641 -46.89 51.36 -10.81
N GLU A 642 -47.69 50.83 -11.74
CA GLU A 642 -47.78 51.26 -13.15
C GLU A 642 -48.41 52.66 -13.31
N PRO A 643 -48.27 53.26 -14.51
CA PRO A 643 -49.49 53.32 -15.34
C PRO A 643 -49.26 53.09 -16.84
N GLY A 644 -50.07 52.20 -17.43
CA GLY A 644 -50.98 52.60 -18.51
C GLY A 644 -50.71 52.11 -19.94
N GLY A 645 -51.28 50.94 -20.29
CA GLY A 645 -52.31 50.78 -21.34
C GLY A 645 -51.93 50.78 -22.83
N ALA A 646 -52.13 49.62 -23.50
CA ALA A 646 -52.88 49.44 -24.76
C ALA A 646 -52.84 47.96 -25.23
N PRO A 647 -53.84 47.47 -26.00
CA PRO A 647 -54.19 46.04 -26.08
C PRO A 647 -53.43 45.24 -27.16
N LEU A 648 -53.30 43.94 -26.91
CA LEU A 648 -52.84 42.89 -27.83
C LEU A 648 -53.77 42.75 -29.06
N PRO A 649 -53.24 42.48 -30.27
CA PRO A 649 -54.01 41.86 -31.33
C PRO A 649 -53.78 40.33 -31.40
N GLU A 650 -54.84 39.69 -31.88
CA GLU A 650 -55.11 38.26 -32.01
C GLU A 650 -54.30 37.56 -33.11
N ASP A 651 -54.18 36.24 -32.94
CA ASP A 651 -53.89 35.16 -33.90
C ASP A 651 -53.69 35.53 -35.39
N GLU A 652 -52.51 35.24 -35.91
CA GLU A 652 -52.38 34.65 -37.26
C GLU A 652 -51.39 33.48 -37.23
N GLY A 653 -51.81 32.39 -37.87
CA GLY A 653 -51.23 31.06 -37.76
C GLY A 653 -49.89 30.85 -38.45
N TRP A 654 -49.24 29.79 -37.98
CA TRP A 654 -48.15 29.01 -38.54
C TRP A 654 -47.92 29.17 -40.05
N GLY A 655 -46.80 29.82 -40.39
CA GLY A 655 -46.16 29.73 -41.69
C GLY A 655 -44.74 29.19 -41.52
N ASP A 656 -44.42 28.14 -42.28
CA ASP A 656 -43.06 27.64 -42.47
C ASP A 656 -42.15 28.77 -42.97
N GLU A 657 -41.40 29.42 -42.08
CA GLU A 657 -40.26 30.28 -42.44
C GLU A 657 -38.94 29.49 -42.21
N PRO A 658 -37.97 29.55 -43.13
CA PRO A 658 -36.64 29.02 -42.88
C PRO A 658 -36.03 29.78 -41.70
N PRO A 659 -35.14 29.15 -40.89
CA PRO A 659 -34.61 29.76 -39.67
C PRO A 659 -34.06 31.15 -39.99
N GLY A 660 -34.60 32.16 -39.29
CA GLY A 660 -34.33 33.56 -39.57
C GLY A 660 -32.89 33.94 -39.25
N ASP A 661 -32.44 35.10 -39.74
CA ASP A 661 -31.09 35.66 -39.55
C ASP A 661 -30.62 35.77 -38.08
N GLU A 662 -31.49 35.56 -37.09
CA GLU A 662 -31.13 35.49 -35.66
C GLU A 662 -30.52 34.13 -35.25
N ASP A 663 -30.95 33.01 -35.84
CA ASP A 663 -30.38 31.67 -35.57
C ASP A 663 -28.92 31.56 -36.05
N PHE A 664 -28.58 32.23 -37.16
CA PHE A 664 -27.22 32.26 -37.71
C PHE A 664 -26.25 33.14 -36.89
N LYS A 665 -26.74 34.20 -36.22
CA LYS A 665 -25.91 34.99 -35.30
C LYS A 665 -25.68 34.30 -33.96
N LEU A 666 -26.62 33.45 -33.54
CA LEU A 666 -26.60 32.71 -32.28
C LEU A 666 -25.58 31.56 -32.28
N ALA A 667 -25.58 30.73 -33.32
CA ALA A 667 -24.58 29.69 -33.49
C ALA A 667 -23.16 30.28 -33.49
N GLU A 668 -22.99 31.48 -34.07
CA GLU A 668 -21.73 32.22 -34.07
C GLU A 668 -21.35 32.78 -32.67
N GLU A 669 -22.31 32.99 -31.75
CA GLU A 669 -22.05 33.41 -30.35
C GLU A 669 -21.72 32.22 -29.44
N LEU A 670 -22.38 31.07 -29.61
CA LEU A 670 -22.01 29.82 -28.94
C LEU A 670 -20.64 29.33 -29.40
N ASP A 671 -20.31 29.45 -30.69
CA ASP A 671 -18.94 29.22 -31.21
C ASP A 671 -17.93 30.19 -30.59
N LYS A 672 -18.33 31.45 -30.30
CA LYS A 672 -17.45 32.42 -29.60
C LYS A 672 -17.23 32.06 -28.13
N ARG A 673 -18.25 31.56 -27.41
CA ARG A 673 -18.06 31.04 -26.05
C ARG A 673 -17.24 29.74 -26.06
N ALA A 674 -17.45 28.86 -27.04
CA ALA A 674 -16.61 27.68 -27.28
C ALA A 674 -15.14 28.05 -27.60
N SER A 675 -14.89 29.20 -28.25
CA SER A 675 -13.51 29.70 -28.47
C SER A 675 -12.80 30.16 -27.19
N PHE A 676 -13.52 30.42 -26.09
CA PHE A 676 -12.92 30.73 -24.79
C PHE A 676 -12.28 29.49 -24.14
N SER A 677 -12.73 28.28 -24.53
CA SER A 677 -12.13 26.98 -24.13
C SER A 677 -10.72 26.77 -24.71
N GLU A 678 -10.31 27.47 -25.78
CA GLU A 678 -8.94 27.40 -26.32
C GLU A 678 -7.84 27.89 -25.35
N THR A 679 -8.21 28.57 -24.25
CA THR A 679 -7.26 29.05 -23.24
C THR A 679 -6.81 27.99 -22.22
N TRP A 680 -7.45 26.83 -22.18
CA TRP A 680 -7.30 25.85 -21.09
C TRP A 680 -6.14 24.84 -21.28
N GLY A 681 -5.54 24.76 -22.48
CA GLY A 681 -4.55 23.71 -22.79
C GLY A 681 -5.16 22.30 -22.73
N GLU A 682 -4.37 21.25 -23.02
CA GLU A 682 -4.89 19.86 -23.06
C GLU A 682 -5.39 19.35 -21.69
N ASP A 683 -4.82 19.85 -20.59
CA ASP A 683 -5.16 19.41 -19.23
C ASP A 683 -6.24 20.25 -18.53
N GLY A 684 -6.55 21.45 -19.03
CA GLY A 684 -7.43 22.38 -18.33
C GLY A 684 -8.85 21.86 -18.07
N PRO A 685 -9.53 21.22 -19.04
CA PRO A 685 -10.83 20.58 -18.81
C PRO A 685 -10.83 19.56 -17.66
N ARG A 686 -9.71 18.85 -17.43
CA ARG A 686 -9.56 17.88 -16.32
C ARG A 686 -9.30 18.54 -14.96
N LEU A 687 -8.70 19.74 -14.97
CA LEU A 687 -8.32 20.48 -13.76
C LEU A 687 -9.36 21.54 -13.35
N ALA A 688 -10.47 21.68 -14.08
CA ALA A 688 -11.47 22.74 -13.85
C ALA A 688 -11.99 22.79 -12.40
N HIS A 689 -12.15 21.64 -11.74
CA HIS A 689 -12.61 21.56 -10.34
C HIS A 689 -11.61 22.14 -9.31
N LEU A 690 -10.33 22.35 -9.70
CA LEU A 690 -9.32 23.00 -8.86
C LEU A 690 -9.37 24.53 -8.97
N LEU A 691 -10.08 25.06 -9.95
CA LEU A 691 -10.30 26.49 -10.10
C LEU A 691 -11.54 26.93 -9.32
N PRO A 692 -11.62 28.22 -8.95
CA PRO A 692 -12.83 28.78 -8.36
C PRO A 692 -14.01 28.60 -9.33
N ALA A 693 -15.14 28.13 -8.81
CA ALA A 693 -16.37 27.99 -9.57
C ALA A 693 -16.71 29.27 -10.34
N SER A 694 -17.12 29.10 -11.59
CA SER A 694 -17.61 30.19 -12.43
C SER A 694 -18.80 30.90 -11.79
N ALA A 695 -18.90 32.21 -12.00
CA ALA A 695 -20.02 32.98 -11.49
C ALA A 695 -21.33 32.51 -12.17
N ALA A 696 -22.41 32.42 -11.39
CA ALA A 696 -23.72 32.16 -11.96
C ALA A 696 -24.05 33.19 -13.05
N LEU A 697 -24.63 32.72 -14.16
CA LEU A 697 -25.14 33.60 -15.20
C LEU A 697 -26.23 34.50 -14.62
N ASP A 698 -26.39 35.69 -15.22
CA ASP A 698 -27.56 36.50 -14.90
C ASP A 698 -28.86 35.78 -15.34
N GLY A 699 -29.98 36.16 -14.73
CA GLY A 699 -31.25 35.46 -14.95
C GLY A 699 -31.77 35.54 -16.38
N GLU A 700 -31.42 36.58 -17.15
CA GLU A 700 -31.85 36.70 -18.55
C GLU A 700 -31.01 35.81 -19.48
N GLU A 701 -29.68 35.79 -19.30
CA GLU A 701 -28.76 34.93 -20.04
C GLU A 701 -29.01 33.44 -19.74
N ALA A 702 -29.25 33.09 -18.48
CA ALA A 702 -29.58 31.71 -18.08
C ALA A 702 -30.89 31.24 -18.73
N LEU A 703 -31.94 32.07 -18.71
CA LEU A 703 -33.23 31.75 -19.35
C LEU A 703 -33.12 31.69 -20.88
N ARG A 704 -32.27 32.52 -21.50
CA ARG A 704 -32.00 32.48 -22.93
C ARG A 704 -31.35 31.15 -23.32
N LEU A 705 -30.27 30.76 -22.67
CA LEU A 705 -29.59 29.48 -22.92
C LEU A 705 -30.51 28.28 -22.68
N ARG A 706 -31.31 28.32 -21.61
CA ARG A 706 -32.31 27.29 -21.32
C ARG A 706 -33.26 27.06 -22.50
N ARG A 707 -33.86 28.13 -23.02
CA ARG A 707 -34.80 28.05 -24.17
C ARG A 707 -34.11 27.56 -25.44
N GLU A 708 -32.87 27.98 -25.65
CA GLU A 708 -32.08 27.56 -26.80
C GLU A 708 -31.73 26.07 -26.77
N VAL A 709 -31.27 25.57 -25.62
CA VAL A 709 -30.99 24.14 -25.42
C VAL A 709 -32.26 23.32 -25.59
N GLU A 710 -33.37 23.74 -24.98
CA GLU A 710 -34.65 23.04 -25.07
C GLU A 710 -35.19 23.00 -26.52
N ALA A 711 -35.18 24.12 -27.23
CA ALA A 711 -35.65 24.19 -28.61
C ALA A 711 -34.73 23.41 -29.56
N GLY A 712 -33.41 23.62 -29.46
CA GLY A 712 -32.43 22.91 -30.29
C GLY A 712 -32.44 21.41 -30.05
N HIS A 713 -32.62 20.95 -28.80
CA HIS A 713 -32.74 19.53 -28.50
C HIS A 713 -33.99 18.91 -29.14
N LYS A 714 -35.15 19.59 -29.10
CA LYS A 714 -36.38 19.16 -29.79
C LYS A 714 -36.19 19.06 -31.31
N GLU A 715 -35.31 19.86 -31.88
CA GLU A 715 -34.92 19.82 -33.30
C GLU A 715 -33.83 18.78 -33.63
N GLY A 716 -33.28 18.09 -32.63
CA GLY A 716 -32.19 17.12 -32.79
C GLY A 716 -30.81 17.76 -33.00
N ARG A 717 -30.63 19.01 -32.58
CA ARG A 717 -29.34 19.72 -32.64
C ARG A 717 -28.35 19.15 -31.62
N SER A 718 -27.08 19.01 -32.03
CA SER A 718 -25.98 18.68 -31.13
C SER A 718 -25.46 19.94 -30.44
N PHE A 719 -25.05 19.79 -29.18
CA PHE A 719 -24.42 20.81 -28.34
C PHE A 719 -23.00 20.39 -27.93
N ALA A 720 -22.38 19.48 -28.70
CA ALA A 720 -21.02 19.04 -28.46
C ALA A 720 -20.01 20.21 -28.52
N GLY A 721 -19.15 20.29 -27.52
CA GLY A 721 -18.14 21.36 -27.39
C GLY A 721 -18.69 22.75 -27.03
N CYS A 722 -20.00 22.91 -26.90
CA CYS A 722 -20.60 24.20 -26.54
C CYS A 722 -20.26 24.59 -25.10
N ASP A 723 -20.11 25.89 -24.86
CA ASP A 723 -19.98 26.44 -23.51
C ASP A 723 -21.36 26.87 -22.98
N LEU A 724 -21.83 26.09 -22.02
CA LEU A 724 -23.09 26.18 -21.29
C LEU A 724 -22.82 26.44 -19.80
N SER A 725 -21.67 27.03 -19.46
CA SER A 725 -21.28 27.30 -18.07
C SER A 725 -22.32 28.18 -17.38
N GLY A 726 -22.75 27.76 -16.19
CA GLY A 726 -23.78 28.45 -15.40
C GLY A 726 -25.21 28.41 -15.95
N ALA A 727 -25.47 27.65 -17.02
CA ALA A 727 -26.82 27.52 -17.59
C ALA A 727 -27.79 26.83 -16.62
N ASP A 728 -29.05 27.27 -16.60
CA ASP A 728 -30.11 26.60 -15.86
C ASP A 728 -30.91 25.65 -16.76
N LEU A 729 -30.54 24.39 -16.70
CA LEU A 729 -31.13 23.26 -17.43
C LEU A 729 -31.96 22.34 -16.50
N SER A 730 -32.29 22.81 -15.29
CA SER A 730 -33.01 22.03 -14.28
C SER A 730 -34.36 21.56 -14.81
N HIS A 731 -34.73 20.31 -14.54
CA HIS A 731 -36.01 19.69 -14.93
C HIS A 731 -36.31 19.60 -16.43
N LEU A 732 -35.33 19.88 -17.31
CA LEU A 732 -35.52 19.68 -18.74
C LEU A 732 -35.45 18.21 -19.11
N ASP A 733 -36.23 17.84 -20.13
CA ASP A 733 -36.05 16.58 -20.85
C ASP A 733 -34.97 16.77 -21.91
N LEU A 734 -33.82 16.14 -21.66
CA LEU A 734 -32.62 16.17 -22.47
C LEU A 734 -32.21 14.73 -22.84
N GLU A 735 -33.18 13.80 -22.92
CA GLU A 735 -32.91 12.41 -23.25
C GLU A 735 -32.19 12.28 -24.61
N GLY A 736 -31.03 11.63 -24.62
CA GLY A 736 -30.24 11.40 -25.82
C GLY A 736 -29.54 12.64 -26.38
N ILE A 737 -29.52 13.76 -25.66
CA ILE A 737 -28.79 14.96 -26.10
C ILE A 737 -27.29 14.67 -26.28
N ASP A 738 -26.67 15.29 -27.29
CA ASP A 738 -25.23 15.24 -27.48
C ASP A 738 -24.57 16.49 -26.89
N LEU A 739 -23.93 16.32 -25.74
CA LEU A 739 -23.17 17.30 -24.97
C LEU A 739 -21.69 16.90 -24.87
N SER A 740 -21.19 16.08 -25.81
CA SER A 740 -19.81 15.59 -25.74
C SER A 740 -18.79 16.73 -25.81
N GLY A 741 -17.85 16.75 -24.86
CA GLY A 741 -16.88 17.84 -24.71
C GLY A 741 -17.47 19.21 -24.38
N ALA A 742 -18.77 19.32 -24.08
CA ALA A 742 -19.39 20.59 -23.68
C ALA A 742 -18.83 21.07 -22.33
N VAL A 743 -18.78 22.40 -22.15
CA VAL A 743 -18.41 23.02 -20.88
C VAL A 743 -19.70 23.37 -20.13
N LEU A 744 -19.97 22.66 -19.04
CA LEU A 744 -21.14 22.78 -18.17
C LEU A 744 -20.72 23.19 -16.75
N GLU A 745 -19.62 23.94 -16.63
CA GLU A 745 -19.09 24.35 -15.33
C GLU A 745 -20.15 25.16 -14.57
N SER A 746 -20.43 24.78 -13.32
CA SER A 746 -21.45 25.44 -12.48
C SER A 746 -22.87 25.46 -13.07
N ALA A 747 -23.18 24.60 -14.05
CA ALA A 747 -24.53 24.49 -14.60
C ALA A 747 -25.52 23.89 -13.58
N PHE A 748 -26.79 24.30 -13.65
CA PHE A 748 -27.87 23.73 -12.86
C PHE A 748 -28.64 22.69 -13.69
N LEU A 749 -28.59 21.44 -13.25
CA LEU A 749 -29.15 20.26 -13.90
C LEU A 749 -30.09 19.48 -12.96
N THR A 750 -30.52 20.11 -11.86
CA THR A 750 -31.37 19.49 -10.83
C THR A 750 -32.60 18.85 -11.46
N GLY A 751 -32.81 17.56 -11.19
CA GLY A 751 -33.96 16.79 -11.68
C GLY A 751 -34.11 16.75 -13.21
N SER A 752 -33.08 17.06 -13.98
CA SER A 752 -33.10 16.93 -15.45
C SER A 752 -33.10 15.46 -15.88
N ILE A 753 -33.70 15.17 -17.03
CA ILE A 753 -33.71 13.84 -17.64
C ILE A 753 -32.59 13.80 -18.68
N LEU A 754 -31.47 13.18 -18.33
CA LEU A 754 -30.26 13.04 -19.16
C LEU A 754 -30.05 11.58 -19.60
N ARG A 755 -31.12 10.80 -19.64
CA ARG A 755 -31.07 9.40 -20.05
C ARG A 755 -30.41 9.29 -21.41
N ARG A 756 -29.48 8.35 -21.58
CA ARG A 756 -28.77 8.11 -22.86
C ARG A 756 -28.04 9.35 -23.43
N ALA A 757 -27.88 10.42 -22.67
CA ALA A 757 -27.14 11.60 -23.11
C ALA A 757 -25.66 11.26 -23.34
N ASN A 758 -25.04 11.91 -24.32
CA ASN A 758 -23.61 11.79 -24.55
C ASN A 758 -22.90 12.97 -23.89
N LEU A 759 -22.28 12.73 -22.73
CA LEU A 759 -21.50 13.68 -21.93
C LEU A 759 -20.00 13.30 -21.92
N THR A 760 -19.55 12.46 -22.86
CA THR A 760 -18.15 12.02 -22.93
C THR A 760 -17.21 13.23 -23.02
N GLY A 761 -16.25 13.29 -22.10
CA GLY A 761 -15.28 14.39 -22.00
C GLY A 761 -15.87 15.76 -21.63
N ALA A 762 -17.14 15.85 -21.25
CA ALA A 762 -17.75 17.11 -20.82
C ALA A 762 -17.16 17.62 -19.49
N VAL A 763 -17.19 18.93 -19.27
CA VAL A 763 -16.72 19.58 -18.04
C VAL A 763 -17.92 20.00 -17.21
N LEU A 764 -18.31 19.19 -16.23
CA LEU A 764 -19.39 19.46 -15.28
C LEU A 764 -18.85 19.89 -13.90
N ALA A 765 -17.65 20.45 -13.83
CA ALA A 765 -17.06 20.85 -12.56
C ALA A 765 -17.97 21.85 -11.84
N HIS A 766 -18.18 21.67 -10.53
CA HIS A 766 -19.06 22.50 -9.70
C HIS A 766 -20.55 22.51 -10.12
N ALA A 767 -20.98 21.66 -11.05
CA ALA A 767 -22.38 21.61 -11.50
C ALA A 767 -23.31 21.01 -10.43
N ASN A 768 -24.60 21.33 -10.49
CA ASN A 768 -25.62 20.78 -9.61
C ASN A 768 -26.51 19.79 -10.36
N LEU A 769 -26.35 18.50 -10.10
CA LEU A 769 -27.08 17.38 -10.71
C LEU A 769 -28.01 16.67 -9.72
N VAL A 770 -28.42 17.34 -8.63
CA VAL A 770 -29.26 16.70 -7.59
C VAL A 770 -30.52 16.08 -8.21
N GLY A 771 -30.72 14.79 -7.98
CA GLY A 771 -31.88 14.03 -8.48
C GLY A 771 -31.96 13.88 -10.00
N ALA A 772 -30.90 14.22 -10.76
CA ALA A 772 -30.90 14.06 -12.21
C ALA A 772 -30.95 12.58 -12.61
N ASP A 773 -31.51 12.28 -13.78
CA ASP A 773 -31.61 10.93 -14.30
C ASP A 773 -30.60 10.71 -15.42
N LEU A 774 -29.51 10.00 -15.11
CA LEU A 774 -28.39 9.69 -16.00
C LEU A 774 -28.48 8.28 -16.59
N ALA A 775 -29.62 7.58 -16.49
CA ALA A 775 -29.69 6.18 -16.88
C ALA A 775 -29.24 5.97 -18.35
N GLY A 776 -28.20 5.14 -18.53
CA GLY A 776 -27.58 4.85 -19.83
C GLY A 776 -26.79 6.00 -20.46
N ALA A 777 -26.54 7.09 -19.75
CA ALA A 777 -25.69 8.19 -20.23
C ALA A 777 -24.22 7.74 -20.37
N LYS A 778 -23.46 8.47 -21.18
CA LYS A 778 -22.02 8.26 -21.38
C LYS A 778 -21.25 9.44 -20.79
N LEU A 779 -20.48 9.21 -19.73
CA LEU A 779 -19.66 10.21 -19.03
C LEU A 779 -18.17 9.83 -19.03
N GLY A 780 -17.73 8.92 -19.91
CA GLY A 780 -16.33 8.54 -20.02
C GLY A 780 -15.41 9.76 -20.18
N GLY A 781 -14.42 9.88 -19.31
CA GLY A 781 -13.46 11.00 -19.28
C GLY A 781 -14.04 12.36 -18.90
N ALA A 782 -15.31 12.46 -18.49
CA ALA A 782 -15.92 13.71 -18.06
C ALA A 782 -15.34 14.20 -16.72
N ASN A 783 -15.36 15.52 -16.48
CA ASN A 783 -14.94 16.11 -15.21
C ASN A 783 -16.16 16.57 -14.42
N LEU A 784 -16.54 15.82 -13.40
CA LEU A 784 -17.59 16.12 -12.43
C LEU A 784 -17.02 16.55 -11.07
N GLY A 785 -15.76 17.01 -11.03
CA GLY A 785 -15.13 17.35 -9.77
C GLY A 785 -15.85 18.51 -9.06
N ALA A 786 -16.00 18.39 -7.74
CA ALA A 786 -16.78 19.30 -6.90
C ALA A 786 -18.26 19.49 -7.32
N ALA A 787 -18.80 18.64 -8.19
CA ALA A 787 -20.21 18.67 -8.55
C ALA A 787 -21.09 18.07 -7.42
N CYS A 788 -22.34 18.50 -7.34
CA CYS A 788 -23.33 17.93 -6.45
C CYS A 788 -24.18 16.90 -7.20
N LEU A 789 -24.02 15.61 -6.88
CA LEU A 789 -24.68 14.47 -7.51
C LEU A 789 -25.60 13.71 -6.53
N ARG A 790 -26.09 14.38 -5.49
CA ARG A 790 -26.96 13.74 -4.50
C ARG A 790 -28.21 13.17 -5.14
N ASP A 791 -28.61 11.97 -4.72
CA ASP A 791 -29.80 11.27 -5.20
C ASP A 791 -29.86 11.09 -6.73
N VAL A 792 -28.72 11.18 -7.42
CA VAL A 792 -28.67 11.02 -8.88
C VAL A 792 -29.02 9.57 -9.24
N LYS A 793 -29.78 9.39 -10.31
CA LYS A 793 -30.15 8.06 -10.82
C LYS A 793 -29.22 7.69 -11.96
N ALA A 794 -28.15 6.98 -11.64
CA ALA A 794 -27.14 6.52 -12.59
C ALA A 794 -27.01 4.98 -12.58
N GLY A 795 -28.06 4.28 -12.15
CA GLY A 795 -28.15 2.83 -12.23
C GLY A 795 -28.22 2.30 -13.66
N GLY A 796 -27.78 1.06 -13.86
CA GLY A 796 -27.98 0.32 -15.11
C GLY A 796 -26.89 0.52 -16.17
N GLY A 797 -25.62 0.63 -15.76
CA GLY A 797 -24.49 0.58 -16.71
C GLY A 797 -24.05 1.93 -17.26
N VAL A 798 -24.23 3.02 -16.50
CA VAL A 798 -23.70 4.34 -16.87
C VAL A 798 -22.18 4.30 -16.92
N ASP A 799 -21.60 4.85 -17.99
CA ASP A 799 -20.14 4.82 -18.20
C ASP A 799 -19.47 6.08 -17.67
N PHE A 800 -18.80 5.96 -16.53
CA PHE A 800 -17.93 6.99 -15.93
C PHE A 800 -16.44 6.64 -16.11
N GLY A 801 -16.07 5.76 -17.05
CA GLY A 801 -14.69 5.31 -17.22
C GLY A 801 -13.69 6.47 -17.39
N GLY A 802 -12.70 6.55 -16.52
CA GLY A 802 -11.70 7.63 -16.51
C GLY A 802 -12.23 9.03 -16.18
N ALA A 803 -13.45 9.14 -15.65
CA ALA A 803 -14.03 10.40 -15.20
C ALA A 803 -13.32 10.95 -13.95
N VAL A 804 -13.39 12.26 -13.77
CA VAL A 804 -12.90 12.94 -12.56
C VAL A 804 -14.10 13.27 -11.68
N LEU A 805 -14.25 12.60 -10.55
CA LEU A 805 -15.28 12.80 -9.53
C LEU A 805 -14.68 13.39 -8.25
N ALA A 806 -13.47 13.94 -8.32
CA ALA A 806 -12.77 14.45 -7.15
C ALA A 806 -13.60 15.54 -6.44
N LYS A 807 -13.80 15.41 -5.12
CA LYS A 807 -14.63 16.30 -4.28
C LYS A 807 -16.12 16.32 -4.63
N ALA A 808 -16.60 15.42 -5.49
CA ALA A 808 -18.00 15.34 -5.80
C ALA A 808 -18.83 14.88 -4.60
N ASP A 809 -20.05 15.39 -4.46
CA ASP A 809 -20.98 14.97 -3.43
C ASP A 809 -21.97 13.95 -4.01
N LEU A 810 -21.73 12.67 -3.74
CA LEU A 810 -22.49 11.52 -4.27
C LEU A 810 -23.38 10.88 -3.18
N TRP A 811 -23.71 11.62 -2.12
CA TRP A 811 -24.57 11.11 -1.05
C TRP A 811 -25.93 10.63 -1.60
N GLY A 812 -26.32 9.39 -1.26
CA GLY A 812 -27.58 8.78 -1.72
C GLY A 812 -27.65 8.49 -3.23
N ALA A 813 -26.54 8.65 -3.97
CA ALA A 813 -26.52 8.40 -5.41
C ALA A 813 -26.75 6.90 -5.72
N ASP A 814 -27.57 6.62 -6.74
CA ASP A 814 -27.70 5.28 -7.31
C ASP A 814 -26.70 5.11 -8.46
N LEU A 815 -25.58 4.43 -8.19
CA LEU A 815 -24.53 4.11 -9.15
C LEU A 815 -24.50 2.60 -9.49
N SER A 816 -25.60 1.89 -9.22
CA SER A 816 -25.63 0.43 -9.39
C SER A 816 -25.33 -0.01 -10.82
N GLY A 817 -24.37 -0.94 -10.95
CA GLY A 817 -23.89 -1.44 -12.25
C GLY A 817 -23.08 -0.44 -13.07
N ALA A 818 -22.76 0.75 -12.56
CA ALA A 818 -22.00 1.75 -13.30
C ALA A 818 -20.55 1.31 -13.56
N ASN A 819 -19.93 1.83 -14.62
CA ASN A 819 -18.51 1.64 -14.91
C ASN A 819 -17.71 2.86 -14.44
N LEU A 820 -16.99 2.72 -13.33
CA LEU A 820 -16.06 3.71 -12.76
C LEU A 820 -14.58 3.36 -13.05
N SER A 821 -14.29 2.49 -14.01
CA SER A 821 -12.92 2.02 -14.24
C SER A 821 -11.96 3.17 -14.52
N GLY A 822 -10.88 3.26 -13.74
CA GLY A 822 -9.87 4.32 -13.82
C GLY A 822 -10.38 5.73 -13.44
N ALA A 823 -11.56 5.86 -12.83
CA ALA A 823 -12.07 7.13 -12.35
C ALA A 823 -11.32 7.61 -11.11
N ASP A 824 -11.28 8.94 -10.93
CA ASP A 824 -10.72 9.58 -9.74
C ASP A 824 -11.84 10.03 -8.80
N LEU A 825 -12.00 9.36 -7.65
CA LEU A 825 -12.99 9.67 -6.62
C LEU A 825 -12.37 10.36 -5.40
N SER A 826 -11.18 10.95 -5.54
CA SER A 826 -10.48 11.60 -4.42
C SER A 826 -11.34 12.66 -3.72
N GLU A 827 -11.47 12.58 -2.40
CA GLU A 827 -12.25 13.48 -1.54
C GLU A 827 -13.77 13.47 -1.86
N ALA A 828 -14.27 12.50 -2.63
CA ALA A 828 -15.70 12.39 -2.89
C ALA A 828 -16.46 11.91 -1.65
N ASN A 829 -17.72 12.36 -1.50
CA ASN A 829 -18.63 11.87 -0.47
C ASN A 829 -19.49 10.74 -1.03
N LEU A 830 -19.23 9.49 -0.62
CA LEU A 830 -19.94 8.29 -1.06
C LEU A 830 -20.80 7.66 0.04
N CYS A 831 -21.01 8.36 1.17
CA CYS A 831 -21.87 7.86 2.23
C CYS A 831 -23.30 7.60 1.71
N ASP A 832 -23.86 6.44 2.05
CA ASP A 832 -25.18 5.96 1.60
C ASP A 832 -25.32 5.82 0.07
N ALA A 833 -24.22 5.80 -0.69
CA ALA A 833 -24.26 5.56 -2.12
C ALA A 833 -24.50 4.07 -2.43
N ASN A 834 -25.34 3.80 -3.43
CA ASN A 834 -25.54 2.46 -3.96
C ASN A 834 -24.49 2.15 -5.04
N LEU A 835 -23.48 1.36 -4.68
CA LEU A 835 -22.37 0.91 -5.53
C LEU A 835 -22.49 -0.60 -5.88
N GLU A 836 -23.69 -1.17 -5.79
CA GLU A 836 -23.92 -2.58 -6.12
C GLU A 836 -23.58 -2.88 -7.59
N ASP A 837 -22.94 -4.01 -7.85
CA ASP A 837 -22.51 -4.46 -9.18
C ASP A 837 -21.61 -3.46 -9.95
N VAL A 838 -21.04 -2.46 -9.28
CA VAL A 838 -20.19 -1.44 -9.92
C VAL A 838 -18.89 -2.06 -10.42
N VAL A 839 -18.40 -1.58 -11.56
CA VAL A 839 -17.09 -1.95 -12.11
C VAL A 839 -16.16 -0.75 -11.98
N ALA A 840 -15.29 -0.75 -10.98
CA ALA A 840 -14.39 0.37 -10.69
C ALA A 840 -12.91 -0.02 -10.82
N GLU A 841 -12.56 -0.90 -11.77
CA GLU A 841 -11.20 -1.41 -11.89
C GLU A 841 -10.16 -0.29 -12.02
N LYS A 842 -9.12 -0.32 -11.17
CA LYS A 842 -8.04 0.68 -11.12
C LYS A 842 -8.50 2.12 -10.82
N ALA A 843 -9.68 2.30 -10.22
CA ALA A 843 -10.10 3.60 -9.72
C ALA A 843 -9.24 4.04 -8.51
N THR A 844 -9.19 5.35 -8.28
CA THR A 844 -8.46 5.94 -7.14
C THR A 844 -9.42 6.56 -6.14
N PHE A 845 -9.26 6.17 -4.88
CA PHE A 845 -9.96 6.70 -3.72
C PHE A 845 -8.91 7.30 -2.79
N GLN A 846 -8.94 8.62 -2.58
CA GLN A 846 -8.06 9.29 -1.64
C GLN A 846 -8.88 10.15 -0.69
N ASN A 847 -8.72 10.01 0.63
CA ASN A 847 -9.49 10.79 1.62
C ASN A 847 -11.01 10.66 1.43
N VAL A 848 -11.48 9.43 1.19
CA VAL A 848 -12.90 9.12 0.95
C VAL A 848 -13.47 8.38 2.15
N ASP A 849 -14.69 8.74 2.53
CA ASP A 849 -15.50 7.96 3.47
C ASP A 849 -16.48 7.08 2.68
N LEU A 850 -16.35 5.77 2.87
CA LEU A 850 -17.19 4.72 2.26
C LEU A 850 -18.13 4.09 3.29
N THR A 851 -18.20 4.62 4.52
CA THR A 851 -19.16 4.13 5.52
C THR A 851 -20.58 4.20 4.97
N GLU A 852 -21.37 3.15 5.25
CA GLU A 852 -22.76 2.99 4.77
C GLU A 852 -22.91 2.80 3.25
N ALA A 853 -21.84 2.77 2.45
CA ALA A 853 -21.93 2.46 1.03
C ALA A 853 -22.25 0.98 0.78
N ARG A 854 -23.07 0.70 -0.24
CA ARG A 854 -23.48 -0.68 -0.60
C ARG A 854 -22.64 -1.20 -1.76
N LEU A 855 -21.85 -2.26 -1.54
CA LEU A 855 -20.84 -2.75 -2.49
C LEU A 855 -21.09 -4.18 -2.98
N ALA A 856 -22.27 -4.76 -2.75
CA ALA A 856 -22.54 -6.14 -3.14
C ALA A 856 -22.29 -6.35 -4.65
N GLY A 857 -21.50 -7.36 -5.01
CA GLY A 857 -21.17 -7.67 -6.41
C GLY A 857 -20.16 -6.72 -7.07
N ALA A 858 -19.64 -5.72 -6.35
CA ALA A 858 -18.68 -4.77 -6.90
C ALA A 858 -17.37 -5.44 -7.36
N ARG A 859 -16.76 -4.86 -8.41
CA ARG A 859 -15.44 -5.21 -8.92
C ARG A 859 -14.48 -4.04 -8.74
N LEU A 860 -13.60 -4.17 -7.76
CA LEU A 860 -12.65 -3.16 -7.29
C LEU A 860 -11.20 -3.60 -7.51
N SER A 861 -10.94 -4.44 -8.51
CA SER A 861 -9.62 -4.98 -8.78
C SER A 861 -8.63 -3.87 -9.19
N GLY A 862 -7.43 -3.91 -8.61
CA GLY A 862 -6.37 -2.92 -8.85
C GLY A 862 -6.66 -1.51 -8.32
N CYS A 863 -7.73 -1.30 -7.55
CA CYS A 863 -8.03 0.00 -6.95
C CYS A 863 -6.97 0.45 -5.93
N THR A 864 -6.78 1.75 -5.83
CA THR A 864 -5.97 2.35 -4.76
C THR A 864 -6.86 3.10 -3.79
N PHE A 865 -6.79 2.71 -2.51
CA PHE A 865 -7.49 3.30 -1.39
C PHE A 865 -6.46 3.95 -0.45
N ASN A 866 -6.32 5.27 -0.51
CA ASN A 866 -5.36 6.02 0.29
C ASN A 866 -6.09 6.90 1.31
N GLU A 867 -5.77 6.78 2.59
CA GLU A 867 -6.38 7.57 3.66
C GLU A 867 -7.93 7.46 3.64
N VAL A 868 -8.45 6.26 3.38
CA VAL A 868 -9.91 6.02 3.31
C VAL A 868 -10.47 5.52 4.64
N ASN A 869 -11.74 5.82 4.88
CA ASN A 869 -12.54 5.20 5.94
C ASN A 869 -13.46 4.14 5.33
N VAL A 870 -13.23 2.89 5.69
CA VAL A 870 -14.01 1.69 5.33
C VAL A 870 -14.44 0.91 6.59
N THR A 871 -14.57 1.61 7.72
CA THR A 871 -15.01 1.04 9.00
C THR A 871 -16.38 0.38 8.84
N GLU A 872 -16.50 -0.88 9.26
CA GLU A 872 -17.74 -1.68 9.18
C GLU A 872 -18.36 -1.84 7.76
N VAL A 873 -17.61 -1.52 6.70
CA VAL A 873 -18.08 -1.66 5.32
C VAL A 873 -18.14 -3.13 4.90
N ASP A 874 -19.18 -3.50 4.16
CA ASP A 874 -19.41 -4.85 3.65
C ASP A 874 -18.80 -5.05 2.25
N PHE A 875 -17.70 -5.79 2.20
CA PHE A 875 -17.02 -6.29 1.01
C PHE A 875 -17.31 -7.78 0.74
N THR A 876 -18.41 -8.33 1.25
CA THR A 876 -18.76 -9.74 1.06
C THR A 876 -18.83 -10.09 -0.43
N GLY A 877 -18.02 -11.06 -0.86
CA GLY A 877 -17.96 -11.53 -2.25
C GLY A 877 -17.40 -10.53 -3.26
N VAL A 878 -16.88 -9.38 -2.82
CA VAL A 878 -16.31 -8.34 -3.71
C VAL A 878 -14.97 -8.79 -4.27
N ASP A 879 -14.69 -8.43 -5.52
CA ASP A 879 -13.37 -8.61 -6.12
C ASP A 879 -12.46 -7.41 -5.78
N LEU A 880 -11.47 -7.66 -4.94
CA LEU A 880 -10.43 -6.74 -4.47
C LEU A 880 -9.04 -7.20 -4.93
N SER A 881 -8.95 -8.01 -5.99
CA SER A 881 -7.68 -8.54 -6.47
C SER A 881 -6.71 -7.41 -6.82
N SER A 882 -5.49 -7.46 -6.27
CA SER A 882 -4.45 -6.45 -6.43
C SER A 882 -4.84 -5.02 -5.96
N ALA A 883 -5.91 -4.88 -5.18
CA ALA A 883 -6.24 -3.61 -4.56
C ALA A 883 -5.21 -3.23 -3.48
N THR A 884 -5.06 -1.94 -3.22
CA THR A 884 -4.10 -1.44 -2.22
C THR A 884 -4.78 -0.47 -1.26
N PHE A 885 -4.74 -0.76 0.04
CA PHE A 885 -5.11 0.12 1.14
C PHE A 885 -3.86 0.72 1.78
N ILE A 886 -3.80 2.04 1.86
CA ILE A 886 -2.68 2.82 2.38
C ILE A 886 -3.22 3.76 3.45
N ALA A 887 -2.70 3.65 4.68
CA ALA A 887 -3.16 4.47 5.80
C ALA A 887 -4.70 4.48 5.96
N ALA A 888 -5.35 3.34 5.72
CA ALA A 888 -6.80 3.20 5.77
C ALA A 888 -7.30 2.83 7.18
N GLU A 889 -8.51 3.27 7.49
CA GLU A 889 -9.27 2.90 8.68
C GLU A 889 -10.37 1.91 8.26
N GLY A 890 -10.23 0.64 8.65
CA GLY A 890 -11.12 -0.44 8.25
C GLY A 890 -11.46 -1.39 9.39
N ASP A 891 -11.54 -0.85 10.60
CA ASP A 891 -11.91 -1.63 11.78
C ASP A 891 -13.34 -2.18 11.61
N GLY A 892 -13.56 -3.44 11.94
CA GLY A 892 -14.86 -4.12 11.80
C GLY A 892 -15.32 -4.38 10.36
N ALA A 893 -14.54 -4.04 9.33
CA ALA A 893 -14.91 -4.28 7.94
C ALA A 893 -15.13 -5.77 7.62
N ILE A 894 -16.05 -6.08 6.71
CA ILE A 894 -16.50 -7.45 6.42
C ILE A 894 -15.99 -7.86 5.02
N PHE A 895 -15.13 -8.86 4.93
CA PHE A 895 -14.54 -9.37 3.69
C PHE A 895 -14.94 -10.82 3.40
N ARG A 896 -16.12 -11.26 3.86
CA ARG A 896 -16.50 -12.68 3.78
C ARG A 896 -16.55 -13.17 2.34
N GLY A 897 -15.81 -14.22 2.03
CA GLY A 897 -15.74 -14.78 0.67
C GLY A 897 -15.22 -13.81 -0.39
N ALA A 898 -14.61 -12.68 0.00
CA ALA A 898 -14.06 -11.71 -0.95
C ALA A 898 -12.90 -12.34 -1.75
N VAL A 899 -12.76 -11.92 -3.01
CA VAL A 899 -11.63 -12.32 -3.87
C VAL A 899 -10.57 -11.24 -3.77
N ALA A 900 -9.57 -11.43 -2.92
CA ALA A 900 -8.58 -10.41 -2.55
C ALA A 900 -7.14 -10.91 -2.78
N LYS A 901 -6.91 -11.56 -3.93
CA LYS A 901 -5.59 -12.08 -4.30
C LYS A 901 -4.61 -10.92 -4.49
N ASP A 902 -3.39 -11.05 -3.97
CA ASP A 902 -2.34 -10.03 -4.05
C ASP A 902 -2.77 -8.66 -3.47
N LEU A 903 -3.77 -8.65 -2.57
CA LEU A 903 -4.21 -7.46 -1.85
C LEU A 903 -3.06 -6.88 -1.01
N ALA A 904 -2.91 -5.57 -0.98
CA ALA A 904 -1.95 -4.91 -0.10
C ALA A 904 -2.67 -4.00 0.91
N ILE A 905 -2.37 -4.18 2.20
CA ILE A 905 -2.76 -3.29 3.30
C ILE A 905 -1.48 -2.83 3.99
N VAL A 906 -1.17 -1.53 3.91
CA VAL A 906 0.14 -1.00 4.27
C VAL A 906 0.07 0.37 4.98
N LYS A 907 1.24 0.87 5.40
CA LYS A 907 1.46 2.20 5.99
C LYS A 907 0.59 2.51 7.23
N GLY A 908 0.53 1.57 8.18
CA GLY A 908 -0.13 1.80 9.47
C GLY A 908 -1.66 1.77 9.41
N SER A 909 -2.23 1.18 8.35
CA SER A 909 -3.66 0.89 8.26
C SER A 909 -4.13 0.01 9.42
N SER A 910 -5.38 0.20 9.82
CA SER A 910 -6.03 -0.55 10.89
C SER A 910 -7.23 -1.32 10.33
N PHE A 911 -7.28 -2.62 10.63
CA PHE A 911 -8.38 -3.51 10.28
C PHE A 911 -8.72 -4.39 11.49
N ALA A 912 -8.76 -3.78 12.67
CA ALA A 912 -9.04 -4.48 13.91
C ALA A 912 -10.45 -5.06 13.90
N GLY A 913 -10.60 -6.31 14.32
CA GLY A 913 -11.90 -6.99 14.35
C GLY A 913 -12.55 -7.25 13.00
N ALA A 914 -11.84 -7.02 11.88
CA ALA A 914 -12.37 -7.25 10.54
C ALA A 914 -12.63 -8.75 10.27
N ASP A 915 -13.59 -9.05 9.39
CA ASP A 915 -14.03 -10.43 9.09
C ASP A 915 -13.66 -10.88 7.67
N PHE A 916 -12.51 -11.51 7.54
CA PHE A 916 -11.99 -12.16 6.32
C PHE A 916 -12.45 -13.62 6.15
N GLY A 917 -13.54 -14.04 6.78
CA GLY A 917 -14.00 -15.44 6.72
C GLY A 917 -14.21 -15.95 5.30
N GLY A 918 -13.47 -17.00 4.90
CA GLY A 918 -13.54 -17.60 3.56
C GLY A 918 -12.95 -16.75 2.44
N ALA A 919 -12.30 -15.62 2.75
CA ALA A 919 -11.69 -14.75 1.75
C ALA A 919 -10.49 -15.41 1.07
N THR A 920 -10.27 -15.08 -0.21
CA THR A 920 -9.06 -15.48 -0.95
C THR A 920 -8.01 -14.37 -0.84
N LEU A 921 -6.99 -14.57 -0.02
CA LEU A 921 -5.91 -13.63 0.30
C LEU A 921 -4.54 -14.17 -0.11
N ALA A 922 -4.49 -15.06 -1.10
CA ALA A 922 -3.23 -15.64 -1.57
C ALA A 922 -2.29 -14.53 -2.08
N GLY A 923 -1.05 -14.52 -1.61
CA GLY A 923 -0.04 -13.51 -1.93
C GLY A 923 -0.28 -12.13 -1.30
N ALA A 924 -1.29 -11.97 -0.43
CA ALA A 924 -1.61 -10.66 0.15
C ALA A 924 -0.45 -10.11 1.01
N ASN A 925 -0.24 -8.79 0.96
CA ASN A 925 0.71 -8.07 1.79
C ASN A 925 -0.01 -7.35 2.92
N LEU A 926 0.15 -7.86 4.14
CA LEU A 926 -0.47 -7.39 5.38
C LEU A 926 0.60 -7.01 6.41
N MET A 927 1.83 -6.72 5.97
CA MET A 927 2.97 -6.45 6.84
C MET A 927 2.75 -5.24 7.75
N GLY A 928 2.98 -5.42 9.06
CA GLY A 928 2.85 -4.35 10.05
C GLY A 928 1.42 -3.83 10.25
N THR A 929 0.41 -4.55 9.75
CA THR A 929 -1.00 -4.16 9.84
C THR A 929 -1.57 -4.49 11.22
N ARG A 930 -2.47 -3.65 11.73
CA ARG A 930 -3.25 -3.97 12.94
C ARG A 930 -4.45 -4.81 12.57
N LEU A 931 -4.43 -6.07 13.01
CA LEU A 931 -5.44 -7.09 12.71
C LEU A 931 -5.95 -7.76 14.00
N HIS A 932 -5.77 -7.14 15.17
CA HIS A 932 -6.18 -7.73 16.44
C HIS A 932 -7.67 -8.07 16.45
N GLY A 933 -8.02 -9.25 16.96
CA GLY A 933 -9.39 -9.76 17.04
C GLY A 933 -10.03 -10.14 15.69
N SER A 934 -9.33 -10.00 14.58
CA SER A 934 -9.88 -10.25 13.24
C SER A 934 -10.19 -11.72 13.00
N ASN A 935 -11.17 -11.99 12.13
CA ASN A 935 -11.60 -13.32 11.76
C ASN A 935 -11.07 -13.72 10.39
N PHE A 936 -10.23 -14.75 10.33
CA PHE A 936 -9.67 -15.37 9.12
C PHE A 936 -10.12 -16.83 8.94
N ALA A 937 -11.23 -17.20 9.57
CA ALA A 937 -11.93 -18.47 9.38
C ALA A 937 -11.90 -18.97 7.93
N ASP A 938 -11.38 -20.17 7.67
CA ASP A 938 -11.43 -20.78 6.33
C ASP A 938 -10.82 -19.93 5.19
N ALA A 939 -10.08 -18.86 5.51
CA ALA A 939 -9.48 -17.98 4.53
C ALA A 939 -8.24 -18.60 3.89
N ASP A 940 -7.98 -18.27 2.63
CA ASP A 940 -6.79 -18.70 1.90
C ASP A 940 -5.72 -17.61 1.93
N LEU A 941 -4.75 -17.72 2.84
CA LEU A 941 -3.61 -16.80 3.01
C LEU A 941 -2.30 -17.41 2.49
N ARG A 942 -2.35 -18.31 1.49
CA ARG A 942 -1.13 -18.93 0.93
C ARG A 942 -0.13 -17.89 0.44
N GLY A 943 1.12 -17.99 0.91
CA GLY A 943 2.19 -17.07 0.52
C GLY A 943 1.99 -15.63 0.99
N ALA A 944 1.04 -15.35 1.88
CA ALA A 944 0.80 -13.99 2.37
C ALA A 944 1.97 -13.47 3.22
N LEU A 945 2.21 -12.15 3.16
CA LEU A 945 3.21 -11.44 3.93
C LEU A 945 2.56 -10.81 5.17
N LEU A 946 2.77 -11.41 6.33
CA LEU A 946 2.22 -11.02 7.64
C LEU A 946 3.33 -10.63 8.64
N ASN A 947 4.52 -10.29 8.14
CA ASN A 947 5.64 -9.92 9.01
C ASN A 947 5.25 -8.71 9.88
N GLU A 948 5.61 -8.74 11.16
CA GLU A 948 5.30 -7.68 12.14
C GLU A 948 3.80 -7.33 12.26
N ALA A 949 2.89 -8.14 11.72
CA ALA A 949 1.45 -7.92 11.87
C ALA A 949 1.00 -8.19 13.31
N ASP A 950 0.05 -7.38 13.80
CA ASP A 950 -0.64 -7.61 15.07
C ASP A 950 -1.87 -8.48 14.80
N LEU A 951 -1.78 -9.76 15.11
CA LEU A 951 -2.82 -10.79 15.01
C LEU A 951 -3.28 -11.25 16.39
N THR A 952 -3.15 -10.40 17.41
CA THR A 952 -3.55 -10.76 18.77
C THR A 952 -5.05 -11.10 18.81
N GLU A 953 -5.42 -12.19 19.48
CA GLU A 953 -6.81 -12.70 19.55
C GLU A 953 -7.46 -13.03 18.17
N ALA A 954 -6.68 -13.09 17.08
CA ALA A 954 -7.23 -13.39 15.76
C ALA A 954 -7.76 -14.83 15.66
N LYS A 955 -8.83 -15.02 14.88
CA LYS A 955 -9.48 -16.32 14.65
C LYS A 955 -9.05 -16.88 13.30
N LEU A 956 -8.08 -17.78 13.26
CA LEU A 956 -7.51 -18.40 12.07
C LEU A 956 -7.93 -19.87 11.92
N TYR A 957 -9.12 -20.26 12.39
CA TYR A 957 -9.55 -21.66 12.35
C TYR A 957 -9.69 -22.14 10.91
N ARG A 958 -9.07 -23.29 10.58
CA ARG A 958 -9.01 -23.88 9.23
C ARG A 958 -8.46 -22.95 8.14
N ALA A 959 -7.82 -21.84 8.50
CA ALA A 959 -7.18 -20.96 7.55
C ALA A 959 -6.00 -21.67 6.86
N ASN A 960 -5.78 -21.36 5.59
CA ASN A 960 -4.65 -21.88 4.82
C ASN A 960 -3.54 -20.82 4.78
N LEU A 961 -2.52 -20.98 5.62
CA LEU A 961 -1.33 -20.13 5.71
C LEU A 961 -0.09 -20.84 5.15
N ALA A 962 -0.24 -21.79 4.23
CA ALA A 962 0.92 -22.47 3.66
C ALA A 962 1.84 -21.45 2.97
N GLU A 963 3.15 -21.55 3.22
CA GLU A 963 4.20 -20.67 2.69
C GLU A 963 4.07 -19.19 3.12
N ALA A 964 3.23 -18.87 4.10
CA ALA A 964 3.09 -17.50 4.60
C ALA A 964 4.33 -17.04 5.41
N MET A 965 4.59 -15.72 5.41
CA MET A 965 5.68 -15.09 6.16
C MET A 965 5.12 -14.35 7.38
N LEU A 966 5.33 -14.88 8.58
CA LEU A 966 4.87 -14.33 9.86
C LEU A 966 6.04 -13.95 10.79
N MET A 967 7.16 -13.49 10.23
CA MET A 967 8.32 -13.13 11.04
C MET A 967 7.98 -11.96 11.97
N ARG A 968 8.26 -12.12 13.27
CA ARG A 968 7.93 -11.13 14.31
C ARG A 968 6.45 -10.73 14.39
N ALA A 969 5.54 -11.54 13.84
CA ALA A 969 4.11 -11.32 14.02
C ALA A 969 3.70 -11.57 15.49
N ASP A 970 2.70 -10.85 15.97
CA ASP A 970 2.11 -11.09 17.29
C ASP A 970 0.81 -11.88 17.16
N LEU A 971 0.84 -13.15 17.55
CA LEU A 971 -0.27 -14.10 17.54
C LEU A 971 -0.76 -14.38 18.97
N THR A 972 -0.52 -13.48 19.92
CA THR A 972 -0.92 -13.69 21.31
C THR A 972 -2.42 -14.00 21.42
N ARG A 973 -2.77 -15.14 22.01
CA ARG A 973 -4.15 -15.65 22.16
C ARG A 973 -4.90 -15.87 20.83
N ALA A 974 -4.19 -15.99 19.71
CA ALA A 974 -4.79 -16.34 18.42
C ALA A 974 -5.23 -17.81 18.38
N SER A 975 -6.32 -18.09 17.67
CA SER A 975 -6.83 -19.46 17.45
C SER A 975 -6.47 -19.95 16.05
N LEU A 976 -5.52 -20.88 15.96
CA LEU A 976 -5.08 -21.52 14.71
C LEU A 976 -5.58 -22.97 14.62
N HIS A 977 -6.74 -23.27 15.21
CA HIS A 977 -7.30 -24.62 15.22
C HIS A 977 -7.45 -25.18 13.80
N ALA A 978 -6.81 -26.31 13.50
CA ALA A 978 -6.81 -26.97 12.20
C ALA A 978 -6.32 -26.10 11.02
N ALA A 979 -5.57 -25.03 11.29
CA ALA A 979 -4.95 -24.22 10.25
C ALA A 979 -3.81 -24.96 9.53
N ASP A 980 -3.60 -24.68 8.24
CA ASP A 980 -2.48 -25.21 7.48
C ASP A 980 -1.34 -24.20 7.40
N LEU A 981 -0.24 -24.42 8.12
CA LEU A 981 0.92 -23.53 8.16
C LEU A 981 2.13 -24.12 7.43
N ARG A 982 1.94 -25.11 6.56
CA ARG A 982 3.05 -25.82 5.91
C ARG A 982 4.07 -24.88 5.27
N GLU A 983 5.35 -25.15 5.54
CA GLU A 983 6.49 -24.40 4.97
C GLU A 983 6.42 -22.87 5.24
N SER A 984 5.65 -22.43 6.24
CA SER A 984 5.59 -21.03 6.67
C SER A 984 6.84 -20.63 7.47
N VAL A 985 7.11 -19.32 7.53
CA VAL A 985 8.23 -18.75 8.29
C VAL A 985 7.69 -17.90 9.43
N MET A 986 7.93 -18.31 10.67
CA MET A 986 7.42 -17.71 11.91
C MET A 986 8.55 -17.30 12.87
N ASN A 987 9.72 -16.95 12.33
CA ASN A 987 10.86 -16.59 13.16
C ASN A 987 10.55 -15.37 14.03
N ASP A 988 10.93 -15.43 15.30
CA ASP A 988 10.72 -14.38 16.31
C ASP A 988 9.22 -14.01 16.54
N ALA A 989 8.27 -14.83 16.11
CA ALA A 989 6.85 -14.58 16.35
C ALA A 989 6.47 -14.77 17.83
N CYS A 990 5.54 -13.96 18.34
CA CYS A 990 4.96 -14.12 19.67
C CYS A 990 3.69 -14.98 19.56
N VAL A 991 3.61 -16.10 20.26
CA VAL A 991 2.50 -17.08 20.21
C VAL A 991 1.95 -17.42 21.60
N ARG A 992 2.11 -16.49 22.55
CA ARG A 992 1.66 -16.63 23.95
C ARG A 992 0.16 -16.91 24.02
N GLY A 993 -0.25 -17.98 24.69
CA GLY A 993 -1.66 -18.40 24.76
C GLY A 993 -2.31 -18.77 23.42
N ALA A 994 -1.56 -18.89 22.32
CA ALA A 994 -2.10 -19.26 21.03
C ALA A 994 -2.44 -20.75 20.97
N SER A 995 -3.49 -21.10 20.22
CA SER A 995 -3.92 -22.50 20.03
C SER A 995 -3.61 -23.00 18.63
N PHE A 996 -2.66 -23.92 18.51
CA PHE A 996 -2.32 -24.65 17.28
C PHE A 996 -2.97 -26.05 17.22
N GLU A 997 -4.09 -26.24 17.90
CA GLU A 997 -4.71 -27.56 17.98
C GLU A 997 -5.06 -28.11 16.60
N LYS A 998 -4.59 -29.33 16.30
CA LYS A 998 -4.75 -29.99 14.99
C LYS A 998 -4.17 -29.21 13.79
N ALA A 999 -3.40 -28.15 14.03
CA ALA A 999 -2.78 -27.37 12.97
C ALA A 999 -1.67 -28.17 12.27
N ASN A 1000 -1.38 -27.83 11.02
CA ASN A 1000 -0.35 -28.47 10.24
C ASN A 1000 0.90 -27.57 10.15
N LEU A 1001 1.91 -27.83 10.99
CA LEU A 1001 3.17 -27.09 11.04
C LEU A 1001 4.31 -27.84 10.32
N PHE A 1002 3.99 -28.63 9.30
CA PHE A 1002 5.03 -29.38 8.59
C PHE A 1002 5.98 -28.43 7.85
N GLY A 1003 7.29 -28.57 8.10
CA GLY A 1003 8.33 -27.76 7.45
C GLY A 1003 8.40 -26.30 7.90
N VAL A 1004 7.68 -25.91 8.95
CA VAL A 1004 7.70 -24.53 9.46
C VAL A 1004 9.07 -24.17 10.00
N CYS A 1005 9.52 -22.94 9.71
CA CYS A 1005 10.70 -22.34 10.34
C CYS A 1005 10.26 -21.37 11.45
N ALA A 1006 10.42 -21.76 12.71
CA ALA A 1006 9.98 -21.02 13.89
C ALA A 1006 11.15 -20.71 14.84
N ASP A 1007 12.28 -20.26 14.29
CA ASP A 1007 13.45 -19.91 15.08
C ASP A 1007 13.13 -18.73 16.02
N ARG A 1008 13.43 -18.88 17.31
CA ARG A 1008 13.16 -17.91 18.38
C ARG A 1008 11.68 -17.53 18.57
N MET A 1009 10.75 -18.37 18.12
CA MET A 1009 9.32 -18.20 18.43
C MET A 1009 9.09 -18.23 19.96
N VAL A 1010 8.28 -17.31 20.48
CA VAL A 1010 8.05 -17.11 21.92
C VAL A 1010 6.63 -17.50 22.32
N GLY A 1011 6.47 -18.59 23.07
CA GLY A 1011 5.19 -19.01 23.69
C GLY A 1011 5.25 -19.04 25.22
N ASP A 1012 4.15 -19.50 25.84
CA ASP A 1012 4.05 -19.81 27.28
C ASP A 1012 3.27 -21.10 27.52
N ASP A 1013 3.02 -21.41 28.80
CA ASP A 1013 2.33 -22.62 29.25
C ASP A 1013 0.88 -22.71 28.74
N ASP A 1014 0.31 -21.58 28.30
CA ASP A 1014 -1.03 -21.51 27.72
C ASP A 1014 -1.02 -21.74 26.18
N THR A 1015 0.16 -21.80 25.55
CA THR A 1015 0.29 -22.12 24.12
C THR A 1015 0.05 -23.62 23.88
N SER A 1016 -1.02 -23.97 23.15
CA SER A 1016 -1.39 -25.37 22.88
C SER A 1016 -0.94 -25.83 21.50
N PHE A 1017 -0.38 -27.05 21.42
CA PHE A 1017 -0.05 -27.75 20.17
C PHE A 1017 -0.76 -29.11 20.05
N ALA A 1018 -1.88 -29.30 20.77
CA ALA A 1018 -2.51 -30.62 20.87
C ALA A 1018 -2.97 -31.13 19.50
N GLY A 1019 -2.46 -32.31 19.10
CA GLY A 1019 -2.78 -32.92 17.80
C GLY A 1019 -2.18 -32.21 16.58
N ALA A 1020 -1.30 -31.23 16.76
CA ALA A 1020 -0.63 -30.54 15.67
C ALA A 1020 0.39 -31.44 14.96
N ASN A 1021 0.55 -31.28 13.64
CA ASN A 1021 1.61 -31.95 12.88
C ASN A 1021 2.90 -31.13 12.94
N LEU A 1022 3.83 -31.54 13.81
CA LEU A 1022 5.11 -30.85 14.03
C LEU A 1022 6.29 -31.44 13.24
N LYS A 1023 6.03 -32.33 12.26
CA LYS A 1023 7.09 -33.00 11.49
C LYS A 1023 7.89 -31.98 10.69
N ARG A 1024 9.22 -32.03 10.77
CA ARG A 1024 10.14 -31.06 10.13
C ARG A 1024 9.95 -29.61 10.58
N LEU A 1025 9.26 -29.37 11.70
CA LEU A 1025 9.32 -28.07 12.36
C LEU A 1025 10.77 -27.79 12.76
N ARG A 1026 11.32 -26.68 12.28
CA ARG A 1026 12.62 -26.16 12.68
C ARG A 1026 12.38 -25.10 13.76
N MET A 1027 13.05 -25.26 14.89
CA MET A 1027 13.01 -24.30 15.99
C MET A 1027 14.37 -24.22 16.66
N ILE A 1028 15.01 -23.06 16.60
CA ILE A 1028 16.11 -22.68 17.49
C ILE A 1028 15.49 -21.98 18.70
N PRO A 1029 15.60 -22.51 19.93
CA PRO A 1029 15.07 -21.84 21.11
C PRO A 1029 15.65 -20.44 21.26
N ALA A 1030 14.85 -19.46 21.68
CA ALA A 1030 15.40 -18.25 22.25
C ALA A 1030 16.24 -18.64 23.48
N GLU A 1031 17.49 -18.17 23.60
CA GLU A 1031 18.31 -18.46 24.78
C GLU A 1031 17.49 -18.10 26.03
N ARG A 1032 17.20 -19.11 26.85
CA ARG A 1032 16.56 -18.88 28.15
C ARG A 1032 17.52 -17.98 28.93
N GLN A 1033 17.09 -16.75 29.21
CA GLN A 1033 17.60 -16.01 30.35
C GLN A 1033 17.24 -16.84 31.59
N HIS A 1034 18.10 -17.81 31.93
CA HIS A 1034 18.05 -18.44 33.23
C HIS A 1034 18.62 -17.42 34.22
N GLY A 1035 17.71 -16.84 34.99
CA GLY A 1035 18.04 -16.13 36.23
C GLY A 1035 18.49 -17.08 37.32
#